data_AF-A0A1J9RCZ0-F1
#
_entry.id   AF-A0A1J9RCZ0-F1
#
_cell.length_a   1.000
_cell.length_b   1.000
_cell.length_c   1.000
_cell.angle_alpha   90.00
_cell.angle_beta   90.00
_cell.angle_gamma   90.00
#
_symmetry.space_group_name_H-M   'P 1'
#
loop_
_entity.id
_entity.type
_entity.pdbx_description
1 polymer ?
#
loop_
_entity_poly.entity_id
_entity_poly.type
_entity_poly.pdbx_seq_one_letter_code
_entity_poly.pdbx_strand_id
1 'polypeptide(L)'
;MDRCRDREDDAELQRFRELYHKLHNLEDFPAVFPQAKETLILLLSESLERTQQSTGLDIRSVDKYTREAASAFTQRRNIETLGRWQEYVTRRETGPRELVRTVSDATRWLRQNAPSKLVDGAWLGYVHRVTTPYALRPTTKIAWQIFSEELGDGDNAKNHVYLYRRLLGSSGIDMPESHSSAFLEPHHGMTDVRSWKSGVSQLLISLFPDDFLPEILGFNLHFEGLTLETMVLAKELEELKMDPSYFRLHITIDNAASGHTAMAVAAVDSYMQHLGASAGEAAVQAAWRRVQAGYVLSEYLGEDASPSPSEAEVASVFLQKVNVSQNMHCSCRAKIEGRTLEEWLDPKEFSNREWHMSFLGALGRSRVWVRRGNSAQSRLMKELMWGGKMFGSFTEQEVEVVRRWIDGLGGPRPDSTAYWAFVNREPDQLALHSCVSAASDAAFPTLCVPSDLPAALPPIRRPAIRAVQDLRVSRFFGIWFMHPCLLETAIAVPSRAANLHMACLLKLIRAQNGLGKEGSGVAGMDEVKRLEAAGLVELGLRMATAVRGAAPGCLADVVEADADYAVLLKLASSPKRHFPVLLGLSWAFVGLHQAVANSALLDAGGQAMLRDIASREASSLAECIALSGAMGSANADVCEGFRLGTFFIDSCIENGELL
;
A
#
# COMPACT_ATOMS: atom_id res chain seq x y z
N MET A 1 24.43 10.39 -30.05
CA MET A 1 24.37 9.53 -28.85
C MET A 1 24.01 10.29 -27.57
N ASP A 2 24.28 11.61 -27.48
CA ASP A 2 23.84 12.47 -26.34
C ASP A 2 22.31 12.56 -26.16
N ARG A 3 21.50 12.34 -27.20
CA ARG A 3 20.02 12.32 -27.07
C ARG A 3 19.46 11.04 -26.44
N CYS A 4 20.27 10.01 -26.21
CA CYS A 4 19.76 8.67 -25.86
C CYS A 4 19.53 8.48 -24.36
N ARG A 5 20.22 9.24 -23.49
CA ARG A 5 20.21 9.05 -22.03
C ARG A 5 19.47 10.13 -21.25
N ASP A 6 19.37 11.36 -21.76
CA ASP A 6 18.33 12.30 -21.33
C ASP A 6 16.95 11.65 -21.41
N ARG A 7 16.76 10.83 -22.43
CA ARG A 7 15.57 10.02 -22.63
C ARG A 7 15.42 8.87 -21.63
N GLU A 8 16.45 8.39 -20.95
CA GLU A 8 16.35 7.18 -20.10
C GLU A 8 15.77 7.50 -18.71
N ASP A 9 16.32 8.48 -17.99
CA ASP A 9 15.76 8.93 -16.70
C ASP A 9 14.39 9.62 -16.88
N ASP A 10 14.24 10.43 -17.94
CA ASP A 10 12.94 11.00 -18.31
C ASP A 10 11.95 9.89 -18.72
N ALA A 11 12.41 8.81 -19.37
CA ALA A 11 11.55 7.67 -19.68
C ALA A 11 11.21 6.82 -18.46
N GLU A 12 12.12 6.67 -17.49
CA GLU A 12 11.82 5.97 -16.24
C GLU A 12 10.80 6.76 -15.42
N LEU A 13 11.02 8.07 -15.25
CA LEU A 13 10.06 8.97 -14.62
C LEU A 13 8.69 8.89 -15.32
N GLN A 14 8.67 8.99 -16.66
CA GLN A 14 7.46 8.93 -17.44
C GLN A 14 6.77 7.56 -17.32
N ARG A 15 7.53 6.46 -17.34
CA ARG A 15 7.01 5.10 -17.13
C ARG A 15 6.32 4.97 -15.78
N PHE A 16 6.94 5.45 -14.70
CA PHE A 16 6.33 5.39 -13.37
C PHE A 16 5.12 6.31 -13.25
N ARG A 17 5.13 7.50 -13.86
CA ARG A 17 3.95 8.38 -13.94
C ARG A 17 2.77 7.72 -14.63
N GLU A 18 3.01 7.14 -15.81
CA GLU A 18 1.98 6.43 -16.57
C GLU A 18 1.43 5.23 -15.81
N LEU A 19 2.32 4.45 -15.18
CA LEU A 19 1.91 3.30 -14.38
C LEU A 19 1.12 3.75 -13.14
N TYR A 20 1.56 4.79 -12.44
CA TYR A 20 0.84 5.39 -11.30
C TYR A 20 -0.60 5.78 -11.67
N HIS A 21 -0.79 6.44 -12.83
CA HIS A 21 -2.11 6.80 -13.31
C HIS A 21 -2.97 5.57 -13.66
N LYS A 22 -2.41 4.57 -14.35
CA LYS A 22 -3.14 3.33 -14.68
C LYS A 22 -3.56 2.56 -13.43
N LEU A 23 -2.69 2.48 -12.43
CA LEU A 23 -2.94 1.80 -11.15
C LEU A 23 -4.04 2.48 -10.32
N HIS A 24 -4.17 3.81 -10.42
CA HIS A 24 -5.31 4.54 -9.85
C HIS A 24 -6.63 4.33 -10.60
N ASN A 25 -6.58 3.78 -11.80
CA ASN A 25 -7.68 3.70 -12.76
C ASN A 25 -7.83 2.30 -13.36
N LEU A 26 -7.67 1.24 -12.55
CA LEU A 26 -7.68 -0.16 -13.02
C LEU A 26 -8.94 -0.53 -13.83
N GLU A 27 -10.09 0.04 -13.49
CA GLU A 27 -11.35 -0.16 -14.24
C GLU A 27 -11.27 0.31 -15.69
N ASP A 28 -10.50 1.37 -15.96
CA ASP A 28 -10.32 1.93 -17.30
C ASP A 28 -9.11 1.32 -18.01
N PHE A 29 -8.18 0.72 -17.25
CA PHE A 29 -6.94 0.14 -17.75
C PHE A 29 -6.72 -1.32 -17.29
N PRO A 30 -7.67 -2.25 -17.50
CA PRO A 30 -7.51 -3.64 -17.05
C PRO A 30 -6.31 -4.35 -17.69
N ALA A 31 -5.87 -3.91 -18.87
CA ALA A 31 -4.68 -4.47 -19.53
C ALA A 31 -3.35 -4.18 -18.80
N VAL A 32 -3.35 -3.38 -17.72
CA VAL A 32 -2.14 -3.07 -16.95
C VAL A 32 -1.68 -4.22 -16.04
N PHE A 33 -2.54 -5.18 -15.69
CA PHE A 33 -2.22 -6.23 -14.71
C PHE A 33 -0.94 -7.03 -15.03
N PRO A 34 -0.68 -7.51 -16.27
CA PRO A 34 0.58 -8.19 -16.58
C PRO A 34 1.80 -7.29 -16.39
N GLN A 35 1.73 -6.04 -16.85
CA GLN A 35 2.80 -5.04 -16.67
C GLN A 35 3.04 -4.72 -15.19
N ALA A 36 1.96 -4.64 -14.40
CA ALA A 36 2.01 -4.39 -12.97
C ALA A 36 2.72 -5.53 -12.23
N LYS A 37 2.36 -6.79 -12.52
CA LYS A 37 2.99 -7.98 -11.94
C LYS A 37 4.47 -8.07 -12.30
N GLU A 38 4.81 -7.88 -13.57
CA GLU A 38 6.20 -7.85 -14.03
C GLU A 38 6.99 -6.74 -13.33
N THR A 39 6.43 -5.53 -13.26
CA THR A 39 7.10 -4.40 -12.60
C THR A 39 7.32 -4.67 -11.11
N LEU A 40 6.36 -5.28 -10.40
CA LEU A 40 6.52 -5.68 -9.01
C LEU A 40 7.69 -6.66 -8.81
N ILE A 41 7.76 -7.71 -9.65
CA ILE A 41 8.84 -8.70 -9.59
C ILE A 41 10.21 -8.05 -9.86
N LEU A 42 10.28 -7.16 -10.85
CA LEU A 42 11.51 -6.42 -11.14
C LEU A 42 11.94 -5.52 -9.98
N LEU A 43 10.99 -4.87 -9.29
CA LEU A 43 11.27 -4.05 -8.11
C LEU A 43 11.78 -4.89 -6.92
N LEU A 44 11.17 -6.06 -6.68
CA LEU A 44 11.65 -7.03 -5.68
C LEU A 44 13.06 -7.52 -6.01
N SER A 45 13.35 -7.79 -7.28
CA SER A 45 14.67 -8.23 -7.72
C SER A 45 15.72 -7.14 -7.52
N GLU A 46 15.41 -5.92 -7.98
CA GLU A 46 16.30 -4.77 -7.85
C GLU A 46 16.60 -4.41 -6.39
N SER A 47 15.60 -4.50 -5.49
CA SER A 47 15.80 -4.22 -4.07
C SER A 47 16.75 -5.23 -3.42
N LEU A 48 16.62 -6.51 -3.76
CA LEU A 48 17.49 -7.59 -3.26
C LEU A 48 18.94 -7.43 -3.73
N GLU A 49 19.16 -7.09 -5.01
CA GLU A 49 20.50 -6.88 -5.57
C GLU A 49 21.22 -5.69 -4.93
N ARG A 50 20.52 -4.57 -4.76
CA ARG A 50 21.11 -3.34 -4.20
C ARG A 50 21.39 -3.46 -2.72
N THR A 51 20.52 -4.14 -1.97
CA THR A 51 20.74 -4.35 -0.53
C THR A 51 21.75 -5.45 -0.23
N GLN A 52 21.96 -6.45 -1.10
CA GLN A 52 23.04 -7.45 -0.92
C GLN A 52 24.42 -6.82 -0.76
N GLN A 53 24.59 -5.61 -1.30
CA GLN A 53 25.86 -4.90 -1.23
C GLN A 53 26.00 -4.17 0.12
N SER A 54 24.94 -3.81 0.84
CA SER A 54 25.05 -3.06 2.09
C SER A 54 25.65 -3.93 3.21
N THR A 55 26.59 -3.37 3.97
CA THR A 55 27.30 -4.07 5.06
C THR A 55 26.46 -4.16 6.36
N GLY A 56 25.15 -3.93 6.29
CA GLY A 56 24.24 -3.85 7.43
C GLY A 56 23.50 -5.16 7.71
N LEU A 57 23.22 -5.42 8.99
CA LEU A 57 22.37 -6.53 9.44
C LEU A 57 20.88 -6.17 9.22
N ASP A 58 20.40 -6.26 7.98
CA ASP A 58 18.96 -6.12 7.70
C ASP A 58 18.16 -7.36 8.14
N ILE A 59 16.88 -7.44 7.76
CA ILE A 59 15.99 -8.55 8.16
C ILE A 59 16.50 -9.93 7.72
N ARG A 60 17.37 -10.00 6.70
CA ARG A 60 18.00 -11.23 6.22
C ARG A 60 18.99 -11.80 7.23
N SER A 61 19.43 -11.01 8.21
CA SER A 61 20.20 -11.50 9.37
C SER A 61 19.42 -12.48 10.25
N VAL A 62 18.09 -12.46 10.17
CA VAL A 62 17.21 -13.46 10.80
C VAL A 62 17.04 -14.62 9.83
N ASP A 63 17.99 -15.55 9.77
CA ASP A 63 17.99 -16.67 8.81
C ASP A 63 16.74 -17.56 8.96
N LYS A 64 16.41 -17.93 10.20
CA LYS A 64 15.24 -18.75 10.53
C LYS A 64 14.20 -17.94 11.26
N TYR A 65 12.96 -18.04 10.79
CA TYR A 65 11.84 -17.46 11.51
C TYR A 65 11.65 -18.11 12.89
N THR A 66 11.64 -17.27 13.92
CA THR A 66 10.84 -17.47 15.14
C THR A 66 10.19 -16.13 15.48
N ARG A 67 9.09 -16.17 16.23
CA ARG A 67 8.41 -14.95 16.69
C ARG A 67 9.36 -14.07 17.51
N GLU A 68 10.18 -14.67 18.35
CA GLU A 68 11.14 -13.98 19.21
C GLU A 68 12.22 -13.30 18.38
N ALA A 69 12.76 -13.98 17.36
CA ALA A 69 13.80 -13.42 16.51
C ALA A 69 13.28 -12.25 15.65
N ALA A 70 12.09 -12.38 15.07
CA ALA A 70 11.44 -11.32 14.30
C ALA A 70 11.09 -10.10 15.18
N SER A 71 10.55 -10.35 16.38
CA SER A 71 10.27 -9.29 17.37
C SER A 71 11.56 -8.59 17.82
N ALA A 72 12.61 -9.36 18.13
CA ALA A 72 13.90 -8.82 18.57
C ALA A 72 14.57 -7.98 17.47
N PHE A 73 14.48 -8.41 16.21
CA PHE A 73 14.95 -7.61 15.07
C PHE A 73 14.22 -6.27 14.99
N THR A 74 12.89 -6.29 15.03
CA THR A 74 12.05 -5.09 14.97
C THR A 74 12.37 -4.13 16.14
N GLN A 75 12.53 -4.67 17.34
CA GLN A 75 12.91 -3.88 18.52
C GLN A 75 14.30 -3.26 18.38
N ARG A 76 15.29 -4.01 17.86
CA ARG A 76 16.63 -3.46 17.59
C ARG A 76 16.58 -2.30 16.61
N ARG A 77 15.84 -2.44 15.51
CA ARG A 77 15.66 -1.35 14.52
C ARG A 77 15.04 -0.11 15.15
N ASN A 78 13.99 -0.29 15.97
CA ASN A 78 13.39 0.83 16.70
C ASN A 78 14.41 1.52 17.65
N ILE A 79 15.22 0.75 18.38
CA ILE A 79 16.27 1.30 19.25
C ILE A 79 17.33 2.07 18.44
N GLU A 80 17.76 1.54 17.29
CA GLU A 80 18.69 2.21 16.38
C GLU A 80 18.13 3.55 15.89
N THR A 81 16.87 3.58 15.44
CA THR A 81 16.20 4.82 15.02
C THR A 81 16.13 5.84 16.16
N LEU A 82 15.75 5.42 17.37
CA LEU A 82 15.69 6.31 18.53
C LEU A 82 17.08 6.83 18.95
N GLY A 83 18.13 6.00 18.79
CA GLY A 83 19.51 6.43 18.97
C GLY A 83 19.92 7.52 17.98
N ARG A 84 19.65 7.31 16.69
CA ARG A 84 19.89 8.32 15.63
C ARG A 84 19.10 9.60 15.86
N TRP A 85 17.86 9.48 16.35
CA TRP A 85 17.04 10.63 16.74
C TRP A 85 17.69 11.42 17.88
N GLN A 86 18.19 10.73 18.92
CA GLN A 86 18.90 11.38 20.02
C GLN A 86 20.15 12.13 19.53
N GLU A 87 20.93 11.53 18.64
CA GLU A 87 22.09 12.18 18.01
C GLU A 87 21.68 13.43 17.22
N TYR A 88 20.59 13.34 16.44
CA TYR A 88 20.02 14.49 15.72
C TYR A 88 19.59 15.60 16.68
N VAL A 89 18.85 15.28 17.74
CA VAL A 89 18.43 16.26 18.76
C VAL A 89 19.63 16.97 19.37
N THR A 90 20.69 16.23 19.73
CA THR A 90 21.93 16.80 20.28
C THR A 90 22.61 17.74 19.28
N ARG A 91 22.73 17.36 18.00
CA ARG A 91 23.28 18.28 16.98
C ARG A 91 22.43 19.54 16.81
N ARG A 92 21.10 19.42 16.95
CA ARG A 92 20.12 20.51 16.81
C ARG A 92 20.02 21.46 18.00
N GLU A 93 20.65 21.16 19.14
CA GLU A 93 20.68 22.08 20.29
C GLU A 93 21.30 23.44 19.94
N THR A 94 22.31 23.43 19.08
CA THR A 94 23.00 24.64 18.59
C THR A 94 23.09 24.72 17.06
N GLY A 95 22.72 23.64 16.36
CA GLY A 95 22.77 23.53 14.90
C GLY A 95 21.47 23.93 14.18
N PRO A 96 21.56 24.29 12.88
CA PRO A 96 20.40 24.60 12.06
C PRO A 96 19.58 23.33 11.75
N ARG A 97 18.35 23.51 11.26
CA ARG A 97 17.57 22.43 10.64
C ARG A 97 18.39 21.68 9.58
N GLU A 98 18.31 20.36 9.58
CA GLU A 98 19.10 19.47 8.73
C GLU A 98 18.37 19.14 7.43
N LEU A 99 17.08 18.77 7.49
CA LEU A 99 16.30 18.27 6.34
C LEU A 99 15.56 19.39 5.58
N VAL A 100 14.83 20.25 6.29
CA VAL A 100 14.08 21.38 5.71
C VAL A 100 14.44 22.69 6.40
N ARG A 101 15.44 23.39 5.86
CA ARG A 101 15.97 24.63 6.45
C ARG A 101 14.98 25.79 6.43
N THR A 102 14.22 25.90 5.35
CA THR A 102 13.28 27.01 5.09
C THR A 102 11.90 26.48 4.73
N VAL A 103 10.88 27.36 4.78
CA VAL A 103 9.53 27.06 4.27
C VAL A 103 9.58 26.66 2.78
N SER A 104 10.48 27.26 2.00
CA SER A 104 10.65 26.89 0.58
C SER A 104 11.21 25.48 0.41
N ASP A 105 12.15 25.07 1.27
CA ASP A 105 12.69 23.71 1.26
C ASP A 105 11.62 22.70 1.67
N ALA A 106 10.88 22.98 2.74
CA ALA A 106 9.74 22.16 3.17
C ALA A 106 8.68 22.03 2.08
N THR A 107 8.29 23.15 1.45
CA THR A 107 7.31 23.15 0.34
C THR A 107 7.80 22.31 -0.83
N ARG A 108 9.10 22.41 -1.17
CA ARG A 108 9.70 21.60 -2.23
C ARG A 108 9.69 20.12 -1.87
N TRP A 109 10.09 19.78 -0.64
CA TRP A 109 10.15 18.40 -0.16
C TRP A 109 8.75 17.77 -0.18
N LEU A 110 7.74 18.44 0.39
CA LEU A 110 6.35 17.98 0.39
C LEU A 110 5.83 17.77 -1.04
N ARG A 111 6.13 18.68 -1.96
CA ARG A 111 5.75 18.52 -3.36
C ARG A 111 6.41 17.32 -4.03
N GLN A 112 7.72 17.14 -3.85
CA GLN A 112 8.44 16.01 -4.46
C GLN A 112 7.93 14.67 -3.94
N ASN A 113 7.55 14.60 -2.66
CA ASN A 113 7.09 13.38 -2.02
C ASN A 113 5.58 13.11 -2.14
N ALA A 114 4.81 14.00 -2.80
CA ALA A 114 3.38 13.80 -2.99
C ALA A 114 2.98 12.46 -3.66
N PRO A 115 3.70 11.94 -4.69
CA PRO A 115 3.36 10.65 -5.30
C PRO A 115 3.39 9.48 -4.32
N SER A 116 4.31 9.47 -3.34
CA SER A 116 4.40 8.41 -2.34
C SER A 116 3.45 8.61 -1.15
N LYS A 117 3.27 9.85 -0.69
CA LYS A 117 2.44 10.16 0.49
C LYS A 117 0.94 10.22 0.19
N LEU A 118 0.55 10.46 -1.06
CA LEU A 118 -0.87 10.47 -1.46
C LEU A 118 -1.44 9.08 -1.74
N VAL A 119 -0.68 8.01 -1.54
CA VAL A 119 -1.13 6.62 -1.65
C VAL A 119 -0.94 5.83 -0.36
N ASP A 120 -0.79 6.54 0.75
CA ASP A 120 -0.55 5.94 2.07
C ASP A 120 -1.64 4.92 2.46
N GLY A 121 -1.22 3.73 2.86
CA GLY A 121 -2.06 2.53 3.06
C GLY A 121 -2.26 1.62 1.84
N ALA A 122 -1.86 2.01 0.63
CA ALA A 122 -2.20 1.27 -0.60
C ALA A 122 -1.61 -0.16 -0.66
N TRP A 123 -0.51 -0.42 0.06
CA TRP A 123 0.13 -1.73 0.13
C TRP A 123 -0.71 -2.79 0.84
N LEU A 124 -1.87 -2.41 1.40
CA LEU A 124 -2.85 -3.32 1.99
C LEU A 124 -4.22 -3.26 1.32
N GLY A 125 -4.46 -2.34 0.39
CA GLY A 125 -5.81 -2.01 -0.08
C GLY A 125 -6.59 -3.15 -0.74
N TYR A 126 -5.89 -4.22 -1.12
CA TYR A 126 -6.44 -5.38 -1.81
C TYR A 126 -6.35 -6.68 -1.01
N VAL A 127 -5.98 -6.62 0.28
CA VAL A 127 -5.97 -7.78 1.20
C VAL A 127 -7.35 -8.01 1.83
N HIS A 128 -7.55 -9.19 2.42
CA HIS A 128 -8.75 -9.55 3.19
C HIS A 128 -10.08 -9.55 2.41
N ARG A 129 -10.00 -9.65 1.08
CA ARG A 129 -11.17 -9.79 0.21
C ARG A 129 -11.97 -11.05 0.50
N VAL A 130 -13.21 -11.09 0.05
CA VAL A 130 -14.05 -12.30 0.14
C VAL A 130 -13.44 -13.52 -0.58
N THR A 131 -12.58 -13.28 -1.56
CA THR A 131 -11.84 -14.32 -2.30
C THR A 131 -10.62 -14.86 -1.53
N THR A 132 -10.20 -14.20 -0.46
CA THR A 132 -9.10 -14.67 0.40
C THR A 132 -9.43 -16.07 0.90
N PRO A 133 -8.54 -17.08 0.76
CA PRO A 133 -8.73 -18.39 1.36
C PRO A 133 -9.10 -18.26 2.84
N TYR A 134 -10.16 -18.93 3.27
CA TYR A 134 -10.79 -18.65 4.56
C TYR A 134 -9.87 -18.96 5.75
N ALA A 135 -8.95 -19.90 5.59
CA ALA A 135 -7.92 -20.19 6.59
C ALA A 135 -6.91 -19.05 6.80
N LEU A 136 -6.75 -18.15 5.81
CA LEU A 136 -5.86 -16.98 5.87
C LEU A 136 -6.57 -15.70 6.34
N ARG A 137 -7.90 -15.75 6.55
CA ARG A 137 -8.67 -14.59 7.01
C ARG A 137 -8.23 -14.06 8.38
N PRO A 138 -7.88 -14.88 9.39
CA PRO A 138 -7.34 -14.37 10.65
C PRO A 138 -6.08 -13.50 10.47
N THR A 139 -5.15 -13.94 9.62
CA THR A 139 -3.94 -13.19 9.27
C THR A 139 -4.27 -11.89 8.53
N THR A 140 -5.05 -11.99 7.46
CA THR A 140 -5.34 -10.83 6.60
C THR A 140 -6.24 -9.81 7.28
N LYS A 141 -7.07 -10.21 8.26
CA LYS A 141 -7.88 -9.29 9.09
C LYS A 141 -6.99 -8.36 9.91
N ILE A 142 -5.86 -8.85 10.45
CA ILE A 142 -4.90 -8.02 11.19
C ILE A 142 -4.31 -6.97 10.26
N ALA A 143 -3.85 -7.38 9.07
CA ALA A 143 -3.33 -6.47 8.07
C ALA A 143 -4.40 -5.46 7.61
N TRP A 144 -5.64 -5.90 7.40
CA TRP A 144 -6.73 -5.01 7.01
C TRP A 144 -7.15 -4.02 8.11
N GLN A 145 -6.96 -4.35 9.40
CA GLN A 145 -7.18 -3.37 10.47
C GLN A 145 -6.19 -2.21 10.38
N ILE A 146 -4.92 -2.48 10.06
CA ILE A 146 -3.92 -1.42 9.78
C ILE A 146 -4.42 -0.54 8.63
N PHE A 147 -4.80 -1.16 7.50
CA PHE A 147 -5.37 -0.43 6.35
C PHE A 147 -6.57 0.44 6.71
N SER A 148 -7.48 -0.07 7.56
CA SER A 148 -8.63 0.69 8.03
C SER A 148 -8.20 1.93 8.84
N GLU A 149 -7.18 1.81 9.67
CA GLU A 149 -6.63 2.93 10.45
C GLU A 149 -5.95 3.97 9.55
N GLU A 150 -5.21 3.55 8.52
CA GLU A 150 -4.63 4.44 7.49
C GLU A 150 -5.71 5.27 6.78
N LEU A 151 -6.88 4.65 6.56
CA LEU A 151 -8.04 5.32 5.97
C LEU A 151 -8.85 6.16 6.97
N GLY A 152 -8.42 6.21 8.24
CA GLY A 152 -9.05 7.00 9.31
C GLY A 152 -10.18 6.29 10.03
N ASP A 153 -10.34 4.98 9.87
CA ASP A 153 -11.33 4.16 10.58
C ASP A 153 -12.78 4.66 10.40
N GLY A 154 -13.06 5.27 9.25
CA GLY A 154 -14.35 5.86 8.90
C GLY A 154 -14.54 7.32 9.34
N ASP A 155 -13.48 7.97 9.80
CA ASP A 155 -13.39 9.40 10.04
C ASP A 155 -12.43 10.05 9.03
N ASN A 156 -12.98 10.76 8.04
CA ASN A 156 -12.18 11.38 7.00
C ASN A 156 -11.14 12.39 7.54
N ALA A 157 -11.39 13.00 8.71
CA ALA A 157 -10.44 13.92 9.31
C ALA A 157 -9.16 13.21 9.81
N LYS A 158 -9.23 11.88 9.99
CA LYS A 158 -8.10 11.03 10.38
C LYS A 158 -7.46 10.32 9.19
N ASN A 159 -8.06 10.34 8.00
CA ASN A 159 -7.52 9.69 6.82
C ASN A 159 -6.14 10.28 6.46
N HIS A 160 -5.15 9.43 6.26
CA HIS A 160 -3.75 9.85 6.11
C HIS A 160 -3.55 10.66 4.83
N VAL A 161 -4.14 10.24 3.71
CA VAL A 161 -4.10 10.99 2.45
C VAL A 161 -4.84 12.33 2.57
N TYR A 162 -5.97 12.38 3.29
CA TYR A 162 -6.67 13.64 3.56
C TYR A 162 -5.81 14.61 4.38
N LEU A 163 -5.14 14.12 5.44
CA LEU A 163 -4.22 14.91 6.25
C LEU A 163 -3.06 15.45 5.40
N TYR A 164 -2.47 14.63 4.53
CA TYR A 164 -1.40 15.08 3.64
C TYR A 164 -1.88 16.12 2.62
N ARG A 165 -3.05 15.93 1.99
CA ARG A 165 -3.66 16.94 1.10
C ARG A 165 -3.90 18.27 1.82
N ARG A 166 -4.38 18.24 3.06
CA ARG A 166 -4.55 19.44 3.88
C ARG A 166 -3.22 20.13 4.19
N LEU A 167 -2.16 19.37 4.43
CA LEU A 167 -0.81 19.90 4.60
C LEU A 167 -0.31 20.58 3.31
N LEU A 168 -0.48 19.95 2.15
CA LEU A 168 -0.14 20.55 0.85
C LEU A 168 -0.89 21.89 0.65
N GLY A 169 -2.22 21.88 0.81
CA GLY A 169 -3.05 23.07 0.63
C GLY A 169 -2.70 24.20 1.60
N SER A 170 -2.50 23.90 2.88
CA SER A 170 -2.09 24.92 3.87
C SER A 170 -0.67 25.46 3.65
N SER A 171 0.16 24.72 2.91
CA SER A 171 1.51 25.13 2.47
C SER A 171 1.52 25.87 1.13
N GLY A 172 0.35 26.19 0.56
CA GLY A 172 0.22 26.86 -0.74
C GLY A 172 0.57 25.99 -1.95
N ILE A 173 0.52 24.65 -1.79
CA ILE A 173 0.73 23.68 -2.86
C ILE A 173 -0.64 23.22 -3.35
N ASP A 174 -1.10 23.81 -4.45
CA ASP A 174 -2.31 23.37 -5.14
C ASP A 174 -1.97 22.21 -6.08
N MET A 175 -2.62 21.07 -5.87
CA MET A 175 -2.35 19.82 -6.59
C MET A 175 -3.66 19.18 -7.06
N PRO A 176 -3.71 18.69 -8.30
CA PRO A 176 -4.83 17.89 -8.76
C PRO A 176 -5.01 16.63 -7.91
N GLU A 177 -6.18 16.02 -8.03
CA GLU A 177 -6.44 14.68 -7.49
C GLU A 177 -5.42 13.66 -8.01
N SER A 178 -4.86 12.82 -7.13
CA SER A 178 -3.80 11.86 -7.48
C SER A 178 -4.16 10.90 -8.61
N HIS A 179 -5.44 10.58 -8.74
CA HIS A 179 -5.96 9.69 -9.77
C HIS A 179 -6.22 10.38 -11.13
N SER A 180 -6.13 11.71 -11.19
CA SER A 180 -6.33 12.51 -12.41
C SER A 180 -5.09 12.47 -13.30
N SER A 181 -5.27 12.52 -14.62
CA SER A 181 -4.16 12.71 -15.56
C SER A 181 -3.44 14.03 -15.34
N ALA A 182 -4.15 15.06 -14.87
CA ALA A 182 -3.56 16.38 -14.56
C ALA A 182 -2.46 16.28 -13.49
N PHE A 183 -2.54 15.32 -12.55
CA PHE A 183 -1.51 15.11 -11.52
C PHE A 183 -0.14 14.78 -12.11
N LEU A 184 -0.09 14.20 -13.33
CA LEU A 184 1.15 13.80 -13.98
C LEU A 184 1.88 14.96 -14.68
N GLU A 185 1.23 16.12 -14.81
CA GLU A 185 1.72 17.21 -15.64
C GLU A 185 3.07 17.74 -15.14
N PRO A 186 4.09 17.87 -16.01
CA PRO A 186 5.45 18.27 -15.61
C PRO A 186 5.53 19.61 -14.88
N HIS A 187 4.58 20.52 -15.11
CA HIS A 187 4.56 21.85 -14.49
C HIS A 187 4.33 21.80 -12.96
N HIS A 188 3.81 20.69 -12.43
CA HIS A 188 3.75 20.44 -10.98
C HIS A 188 5.12 20.15 -10.38
N GLY A 189 6.18 19.98 -11.17
CA GLY A 189 7.56 19.92 -10.69
C GLY A 189 7.92 18.71 -9.83
N MET A 190 7.09 17.66 -9.79
CA MET A 190 7.39 16.38 -9.10
C MET A 190 8.36 15.53 -9.93
N THR A 191 9.65 15.82 -9.84
CA THR A 191 10.71 15.27 -10.69
C THR A 191 11.48 14.13 -10.03
N ASP A 192 11.29 13.88 -8.74
CA ASP A 192 11.99 12.78 -8.06
C ASP A 192 11.42 11.41 -8.44
N VAL A 193 12.18 10.67 -9.25
CA VAL A 193 11.85 9.30 -9.68
C VAL A 193 11.67 8.35 -8.48
N ARG A 194 12.40 8.54 -7.37
CA ARG A 194 12.29 7.67 -6.20
C ARG A 194 10.92 7.77 -5.55
N SER A 195 10.38 8.98 -5.41
CA SER A 195 9.03 9.17 -4.89
C SER A 195 7.97 8.50 -5.78
N TRP A 196 8.06 8.66 -7.10
CA TRP A 196 7.15 7.97 -8.04
C TRP A 196 7.27 6.45 -7.97
N LYS A 197 8.50 5.93 -7.89
CA LYS A 197 8.80 4.50 -7.74
C LYS A 197 8.23 3.96 -6.43
N SER A 198 8.38 4.70 -5.33
CA SER A 198 7.78 4.37 -4.02
C SER A 198 6.26 4.32 -4.09
N GLY A 199 5.61 5.38 -4.60
CA GLY A 199 4.15 5.41 -4.74
C GLY A 199 3.59 4.30 -5.64
N VAL A 200 4.26 4.02 -6.77
CA VAL A 200 3.90 2.88 -7.62
C VAL A 200 4.08 1.55 -6.90
N SER A 201 5.16 1.37 -6.14
CA SER A 201 5.41 0.11 -5.43
C SER A 201 4.33 -0.18 -4.37
N GLN A 202 3.90 0.86 -3.63
CA GLN A 202 2.80 0.76 -2.66
C GLN A 202 1.48 0.36 -3.35
N LEU A 203 1.17 0.93 -4.53
CA LEU A 203 0.00 0.56 -5.31
C LEU A 203 0.07 -0.85 -5.91
N LEU A 204 1.29 -1.36 -6.17
CA LEU A 204 1.51 -2.64 -6.85
C LEU A 204 1.45 -3.85 -5.91
N ILE A 205 2.12 -3.76 -4.76
CA ILE A 205 2.43 -4.93 -3.92
C ILE A 205 1.17 -5.69 -3.48
N SER A 206 0.05 -5.00 -3.23
CA SER A 206 -1.20 -5.60 -2.76
C SER A 206 -2.10 -6.15 -3.87
N LEU A 207 -1.82 -5.86 -5.14
CA LEU A 207 -2.73 -6.23 -6.25
C LEU A 207 -2.91 -7.73 -6.43
N PHE A 208 -1.92 -8.52 -6.01
CA PHE A 208 -1.83 -9.95 -6.25
C PHE A 208 -1.66 -10.72 -4.92
N PRO A 209 -2.61 -10.60 -3.98
CA PRO A 209 -2.44 -11.14 -2.63
C PRO A 209 -2.35 -12.67 -2.63
N ASP A 210 -3.02 -13.36 -3.56
CA ASP A 210 -2.94 -14.82 -3.67
C ASP A 210 -1.54 -15.30 -4.01
N ASP A 211 -0.80 -14.51 -4.80
CA ASP A 211 0.55 -14.83 -5.26
C ASP A 211 1.63 -14.27 -4.34
N PHE A 212 1.38 -13.16 -3.64
CA PHE A 212 2.38 -12.34 -2.94
C PHE A 212 2.04 -11.98 -1.48
N LEU A 213 1.10 -12.69 -0.82
CA LEU A 213 0.76 -12.40 0.59
C LEU A 213 1.98 -12.29 1.53
N PRO A 214 2.98 -13.19 1.50
CA PRO A 214 4.16 -13.05 2.35
C PRO A 214 4.97 -11.78 2.06
N GLU A 215 5.16 -11.42 0.80
CA GLU A 215 5.83 -10.17 0.41
C GLU A 215 5.02 -8.94 0.88
N ILE A 216 3.70 -8.97 0.81
CA ILE A 216 2.82 -7.92 1.34
C ILE A 216 3.02 -7.76 2.86
N LEU A 217 3.01 -8.86 3.61
CA LEU A 217 3.22 -8.84 5.06
C LEU A 217 4.63 -8.31 5.43
N GLY A 218 5.64 -8.66 4.64
CA GLY A 218 6.99 -8.14 4.80
C GLY A 218 7.12 -6.65 4.50
N PHE A 219 6.51 -6.20 3.40
CA PHE A 219 6.47 -4.79 3.03
C PHE A 219 5.81 -3.97 4.13
N ASN A 220 4.67 -4.45 4.64
CA ASN A 220 3.95 -3.86 5.76
C ASN A 220 4.82 -3.80 7.03
N LEU A 221 5.50 -4.88 7.39
CA LEU A 221 6.36 -4.91 8.58
C LEU A 221 7.46 -3.85 8.58
N HIS A 222 8.06 -3.55 7.42
CA HIS A 222 9.01 -2.44 7.32
C HIS A 222 8.32 -1.09 7.30
N PHE A 223 7.25 -0.94 6.51
CA PHE A 223 6.60 0.35 6.27
C PHE A 223 6.02 0.94 7.55
N GLU A 224 5.45 0.09 8.41
CA GLU A 224 4.94 0.45 9.74
C GLU A 224 6.03 0.75 10.77
N GLY A 225 7.30 0.66 10.40
CA GLY A 225 8.42 0.96 11.29
C GLY A 225 8.67 2.46 11.42
N LEU A 226 8.90 2.92 12.65
CA LEU A 226 9.32 4.31 12.90
C LEU A 226 10.62 4.66 12.15
N THR A 227 10.59 5.75 11.39
CA THR A 227 11.76 6.27 10.65
C THR A 227 12.29 7.57 11.25
N LEU A 228 13.61 7.80 11.08
CA LEU A 228 14.24 9.05 11.53
C LEU A 228 13.67 10.26 10.76
N GLU A 229 13.48 10.11 9.46
CA GLU A 229 12.96 11.15 8.57
C GLU A 229 11.60 11.68 9.05
N THR A 230 10.66 10.79 9.39
CA THR A 230 9.34 11.17 9.92
C THR A 230 9.47 12.00 11.20
N MET A 231 10.36 11.61 12.12
CA MET A 231 10.60 12.35 13.36
C MET A 231 11.24 13.73 13.11
N VAL A 232 12.22 13.78 12.21
CA VAL A 232 12.90 15.03 11.81
C VAL A 232 11.90 15.98 11.15
N LEU A 233 11.13 15.53 10.15
CA LEU A 233 10.12 16.34 9.46
C LEU A 233 9.07 16.89 10.41
N ALA A 234 8.52 16.05 11.29
CA ALA A 234 7.52 16.50 12.25
C ALA A 234 8.05 17.68 13.10
N LYS A 235 9.27 17.57 13.61
CA LYS A 235 9.91 18.63 14.40
C LYS A 235 10.23 19.88 13.57
N GLU A 236 10.82 19.71 12.39
CA GLU A 236 11.27 20.84 11.58
C GLU A 236 10.12 21.63 10.94
N LEU A 237 9.04 20.95 10.53
CA LEU A 237 7.82 21.60 10.06
C LEU A 237 7.17 22.43 11.17
N GLU A 238 7.09 21.90 12.40
CA GLU A 238 6.56 22.63 13.55
C GLU A 238 7.37 23.91 13.85
N GLU A 239 8.70 23.82 13.79
CA GLU A 239 9.60 24.98 13.95
C GLU A 239 9.41 26.03 12.85
N LEU A 240 9.07 25.58 11.63
CA LEU A 240 8.72 26.42 10.49
C LEU A 240 7.27 26.94 10.52
N LYS A 241 6.49 26.61 11.56
CA LYS A 241 5.07 26.97 11.70
C LYS A 241 4.19 26.37 10.59
N MET A 242 4.58 25.21 10.06
CA MET A 242 3.79 24.38 9.15
C MET A 242 3.13 23.25 9.94
N ASP A 243 2.02 22.69 9.43
CA ASP A 243 1.26 21.65 10.13
C ASP A 243 2.02 20.29 10.11
N PRO A 244 2.48 19.76 11.26
CA PRO A 244 3.20 18.49 11.30
C PRO A 244 2.27 17.28 11.46
N SER A 245 0.94 17.47 11.46
CA SER A 245 -0.01 16.46 11.94
C SER A 245 0.08 15.11 11.22
N TYR A 246 0.31 15.10 9.90
CA TYR A 246 0.52 13.88 9.12
C TYR A 246 1.72 13.06 9.63
N PHE A 247 2.89 13.68 9.76
CA PHE A 247 4.10 12.97 10.24
C PHE A 247 4.02 12.63 11.73
N ARG A 248 3.45 13.53 12.55
CA ARG A 248 3.33 13.31 13.99
C ARG A 248 2.42 12.13 14.32
N LEU A 249 1.40 11.89 13.50
CA LEU A 249 0.51 10.74 13.64
C LEU A 249 1.33 9.45 13.64
N HIS A 250 2.07 9.19 12.55
CA HIS A 250 2.94 8.02 12.37
C HIS A 250 3.94 7.80 13.51
N ILE A 251 4.51 8.86 14.11
CA ILE A 251 5.42 8.71 15.27
C ILE A 251 4.74 7.94 16.43
N THR A 252 3.43 8.09 16.58
CA THR A 252 2.68 7.53 17.72
C THR A 252 1.94 6.25 17.37
N ILE A 253 1.23 6.19 16.23
CA ILE A 253 0.41 5.02 15.86
C ILE A 253 1.27 3.84 15.39
N ASP A 254 2.48 4.10 14.90
CA ASP A 254 3.39 3.06 14.36
C ASP A 254 4.26 2.42 15.45
N ASN A 255 3.99 2.70 16.73
CA ASN A 255 4.86 2.26 17.82
C ASN A 255 4.96 0.71 17.93
N ALA A 256 6.16 0.23 18.27
CA ALA A 256 6.47 -1.20 18.33
C ALA A 256 5.80 -1.99 19.47
N ALA A 257 5.15 -1.33 20.43
CA ALA A 257 4.57 -1.99 21.60
C ALA A 257 3.11 -2.38 21.39
N SER A 258 2.29 -1.45 20.88
CA SER A 258 0.86 -1.63 20.68
C SER A 258 0.31 -0.94 19.44
N GLY A 259 1.18 -0.38 18.60
CA GLY A 259 0.84 0.29 17.35
C GLY A 259 0.92 -0.64 16.14
N HIS A 260 0.96 -0.05 14.95
CA HIS A 260 0.95 -0.79 13.68
C HIS A 260 2.16 -1.70 13.50
N THR A 261 3.36 -1.32 13.96
CA THR A 261 4.52 -2.23 13.99
C THR A 261 4.19 -3.53 14.76
N ALA A 262 3.54 -3.43 15.93
CA ALA A 262 3.17 -4.61 16.72
C ALA A 262 2.10 -5.46 16.01
N MET A 263 1.16 -4.82 15.33
CA MET A 263 0.14 -5.49 14.50
C MET A 263 0.76 -6.19 13.30
N ALA A 264 1.75 -5.57 12.64
CA ALA A 264 2.47 -6.15 11.52
C ALA A 264 3.24 -7.41 11.93
N VAL A 265 3.92 -7.38 13.08
CA VAL A 265 4.55 -8.58 13.67
C VAL A 265 3.50 -9.66 13.96
N ALA A 266 2.34 -9.30 14.50
CA ALA A 266 1.25 -10.24 14.78
C ALA A 266 0.66 -10.86 13.51
N ALA A 267 0.55 -10.11 12.41
CA ALA A 267 0.12 -10.62 11.12
C ALA A 267 1.13 -11.64 10.55
N VAL A 268 2.43 -11.32 10.58
CA VAL A 268 3.49 -12.26 10.18
C VAL A 268 3.44 -13.53 11.05
N ASP A 269 3.33 -13.40 12.36
CA ASP A 269 3.26 -14.55 13.29
C ASP A 269 2.02 -15.41 13.05
N SER A 270 0.86 -14.80 12.85
CA SER A 270 -0.37 -15.51 12.48
C SER A 270 -0.19 -16.34 11.19
N TYR A 271 0.46 -15.77 10.18
CA TYR A 271 0.71 -16.47 8.92
C TYR A 271 1.68 -17.65 9.08
N MET A 272 2.79 -17.43 9.81
CA MET A 272 3.80 -18.46 10.03
C MET A 272 3.25 -19.62 10.87
N GLN A 273 2.42 -19.34 11.89
CA GLN A 273 1.75 -20.37 12.67
C GLN A 273 0.79 -21.20 11.81
N HIS A 274 0.00 -20.55 10.94
CA HIS A 274 -0.87 -21.25 10.01
C HIS A 274 -0.08 -22.20 9.08
N LEU A 275 1.04 -21.74 8.52
CA LEU A 275 1.90 -22.58 7.69
C LEU A 275 2.58 -23.71 8.47
N GLY A 276 3.05 -23.43 9.69
CA GLY A 276 3.64 -24.44 10.56
C GLY A 276 2.66 -25.58 10.86
N ALA A 277 1.39 -25.24 11.10
CA ALA A 277 0.34 -26.22 11.37
C ALA A 277 -0.13 -26.99 10.12
N SER A 278 -0.14 -26.35 8.95
CA SER A 278 -0.74 -26.92 7.71
C SER A 278 0.26 -27.55 6.73
N ALA A 279 1.50 -27.04 6.69
CA ALA A 279 2.49 -27.38 5.67
C ALA A 279 3.92 -27.61 6.23
N GLY A 280 4.14 -27.33 7.52
CA GLY A 280 5.37 -27.62 8.25
C GLY A 280 6.51 -26.61 8.04
N GLU A 281 7.65 -26.88 8.67
CA GLU A 281 8.80 -25.98 8.78
C GLU A 281 9.38 -25.51 7.44
N ALA A 282 9.40 -26.38 6.42
CA ALA A 282 9.92 -26.02 5.10
C ALA A 282 9.08 -24.93 4.44
N ALA A 283 7.74 -24.97 4.61
CA ALA A 283 6.83 -23.94 4.12
C ALA A 283 6.99 -22.63 4.89
N VAL A 284 7.19 -22.70 6.21
CA VAL A 284 7.49 -21.54 7.06
C VAL A 284 8.77 -20.84 6.58
N GLN A 285 9.85 -21.58 6.32
CA GLN A 285 11.09 -20.96 5.84
C GLN A 285 10.99 -20.40 4.42
N ALA A 286 10.25 -21.07 3.52
CA ALA A 286 9.98 -20.54 2.19
C ALA A 286 9.18 -19.23 2.25
N ALA A 287 8.16 -19.16 3.11
CA ALA A 287 7.40 -17.95 3.37
C ALA A 287 8.23 -16.86 4.02
N TRP A 288 9.11 -17.20 4.96
CA TRP A 288 9.96 -16.22 5.64
C TRP A 288 10.90 -15.49 4.68
N ARG A 289 11.53 -16.20 3.73
CA ARG A 289 12.32 -15.55 2.66
C ARG A 289 11.47 -14.56 1.85
N ARG A 290 10.22 -14.88 1.60
CA ARG A 290 9.31 -13.98 0.87
C ARG A 290 8.91 -12.75 1.71
N VAL A 291 8.69 -12.92 3.02
CA VAL A 291 8.54 -11.80 3.97
C VAL A 291 9.78 -10.91 3.96
N GLN A 292 10.98 -11.49 3.97
CA GLN A 292 12.23 -10.72 3.87
C GLN A 292 12.33 -9.95 2.55
N ALA A 293 11.93 -10.54 1.42
CA ALA A 293 11.94 -9.85 0.13
C ALA A 293 11.01 -8.62 0.11
N GLY A 294 9.80 -8.76 0.67
CA GLY A 294 8.87 -7.64 0.82
C GLY A 294 9.39 -6.54 1.74
N TYR A 295 9.97 -6.91 2.88
CA TYR A 295 10.59 -5.98 3.82
C TYR A 295 11.72 -5.19 3.16
N VAL A 296 12.62 -5.89 2.44
CA VAL A 296 13.74 -5.29 1.71
C VAL A 296 13.27 -4.36 0.60
N LEU A 297 12.18 -4.69 -0.09
CA LEU A 297 11.56 -3.77 -1.07
C LEU A 297 11.14 -2.46 -0.41
N SER A 298 10.41 -2.51 0.71
CA SER A 298 9.98 -1.31 1.42
C SER A 298 11.17 -0.49 1.94
N GLU A 299 12.19 -1.16 2.48
CA GLU A 299 13.45 -0.53 2.94
C GLU A 299 14.22 0.17 1.81
N TYR A 300 14.32 -0.49 0.67
CA TYR A 300 14.97 0.06 -0.52
C TYR A 300 14.29 1.32 -1.06
N LEU A 301 12.96 1.43 -0.89
CA LEU A 301 12.18 2.56 -1.38
C LEU A 301 12.17 3.75 -0.40
N GLY A 302 12.56 3.55 0.87
CA GLY A 302 12.71 4.62 1.85
C GLY A 302 13.94 5.50 1.59
N GLU A 303 13.92 6.75 2.02
CA GLU A 303 15.08 7.66 1.85
C GLU A 303 16.26 7.28 2.77
N ASP A 304 16.01 6.47 3.81
CA ASP A 304 17.01 5.86 4.69
C ASP A 304 17.79 4.69 4.05
N ALA A 305 17.51 4.37 2.77
CA ALA A 305 18.26 3.36 2.03
C ALA A 305 19.76 3.64 2.18
N SER A 306 20.48 2.67 2.74
CA SER A 306 21.92 2.80 2.91
C SER A 306 22.57 3.06 1.55
N PRO A 307 23.55 3.98 1.46
CA PRO A 307 24.33 4.15 0.25
C PRO A 307 24.81 2.77 -0.18
N SER A 308 24.81 2.52 -1.49
CA SER A 308 25.55 1.36 -2.00
C SER A 308 27.01 1.45 -1.48
N PRO A 309 27.71 0.33 -1.25
CA PRO A 309 29.11 0.36 -0.82
C PRO A 309 29.97 1.25 -1.70
N SER A 310 29.68 1.24 -3.01
CA SER A 310 30.35 2.11 -3.96
C SER A 310 30.09 3.59 -3.70
N GLU A 311 28.87 3.99 -3.33
CA GLU A 311 28.56 5.38 -2.95
C GLU A 311 29.18 5.74 -1.60
N ALA A 312 29.21 4.83 -0.63
CA ALA A 312 29.85 5.04 0.66
C ALA A 312 31.38 5.22 0.54
N GLU A 313 32.03 4.39 -0.28
CA GLU A 313 33.45 4.51 -0.62
C GLU A 313 33.74 5.85 -1.30
N VAL A 314 32.95 6.23 -2.32
CA VAL A 314 33.11 7.53 -3.01
C VAL A 314 32.87 8.70 -2.05
N ALA A 315 31.83 8.64 -1.21
CA ALA A 315 31.55 9.67 -0.21
C ALA A 315 32.74 9.86 0.75
N SER A 316 33.36 8.75 1.20
CA SER A 316 34.54 8.78 2.04
C SER A 316 35.73 9.47 1.34
N VAL A 317 35.98 9.14 0.07
CA VAL A 317 37.01 9.79 -0.73
C VAL A 317 36.75 11.30 -0.83
N PHE A 318 35.55 11.71 -1.23
CA PHE A 318 35.21 13.14 -1.35
C PHE A 318 35.31 13.87 0.00
N LEU A 319 34.87 13.26 1.09
CA LEU A 319 34.97 13.84 2.44
C LEU A 319 36.43 14.13 2.82
N GLN A 320 37.35 13.22 2.51
CA GLN A 320 38.78 13.45 2.75
C GLN A 320 39.34 14.60 1.91
N LYS A 321 38.90 14.72 0.64
CA LYS A 321 39.36 15.80 -0.26
C LYS A 321 38.80 17.16 0.10
N VAL A 322 37.52 17.22 0.45
CA VAL A 322 36.81 18.45 0.83
C VAL A 322 37.54 19.21 1.94
N ASN A 323 38.03 18.51 2.96
CA ASN A 323 38.73 19.12 4.09
C ASN A 323 40.04 19.84 3.71
N VAL A 324 40.62 19.53 2.55
CA VAL A 324 41.90 20.11 2.08
C VAL A 324 41.76 20.96 0.82
N SER A 325 40.56 21.04 0.23
CA SER A 325 40.30 21.73 -1.04
C SER A 325 39.44 23.00 -0.91
N GLN A 326 39.18 23.48 0.31
CA GLN A 326 38.33 24.65 0.54
C GLN A 326 38.87 25.88 -0.19
N ASN A 327 37.98 26.64 -0.84
CA ASN A 327 38.26 27.80 -1.69
C ASN A 327 39.06 27.52 -2.98
N MET A 328 39.45 26.27 -3.26
CA MET A 328 40.19 25.93 -4.48
C MET A 328 39.29 25.84 -5.72
N HIS A 329 37.96 25.79 -5.54
CA HIS A 329 36.99 25.67 -6.63
C HIS A 329 36.26 26.98 -6.93
N CYS A 330 36.61 28.09 -6.28
CA CYS A 330 36.00 29.42 -6.47
C CYS A 330 36.03 29.94 -7.92
N SER A 331 37.01 29.52 -8.72
CA SER A 331 37.13 29.89 -10.15
C SER A 331 36.31 29.00 -11.09
N CYS A 332 35.77 27.87 -10.58
CA CYS A 332 34.91 26.98 -11.33
C CYS A 332 33.49 27.53 -11.40
N ARG A 333 33.10 28.04 -12.57
CA ARG A 333 31.74 28.56 -12.81
C ARG A 333 30.69 27.48 -13.07
N ALA A 334 31.10 26.21 -13.12
CA ALA A 334 30.17 25.11 -13.36
C ALA A 334 29.24 24.94 -12.16
N LYS A 335 27.95 24.75 -12.45
CA LYS A 335 26.93 24.48 -11.45
C LYS A 335 26.40 23.06 -11.62
N ILE A 336 26.16 22.39 -10.50
CA ILE A 336 25.50 21.10 -10.41
C ILE A 336 24.18 21.36 -9.67
N GLU A 337 23.05 21.17 -10.35
CA GLU A 337 21.70 21.45 -9.81
C GLU A 337 21.57 22.85 -9.18
N GLY A 338 22.12 23.87 -9.87
CA GLY A 338 21.99 25.27 -9.46
C GLY A 338 23.01 25.75 -8.42
N ARG A 339 23.74 24.84 -7.76
CA ARG A 339 24.82 25.13 -6.81
C ARG A 339 26.20 24.99 -7.46
N THR A 340 27.14 25.81 -7.06
CA THR A 340 28.55 25.74 -7.46
C THR A 340 29.25 24.56 -6.79
N LEU A 341 30.39 24.14 -7.33
CA LEU A 341 31.19 23.07 -6.71
C LEU A 341 31.71 23.49 -5.32
N GLU A 342 32.00 24.78 -5.12
CA GLU A 342 32.41 25.33 -3.82
C GLU A 342 31.28 25.23 -2.78
N GLU A 343 30.04 25.56 -3.16
CA GLU A 343 28.88 25.41 -2.27
C GLU A 343 28.63 23.94 -1.93
N TRP A 344 28.76 23.04 -2.90
CA TRP A 344 28.59 21.60 -2.67
C TRP A 344 29.66 21.03 -1.75
N LEU A 345 30.93 21.40 -1.96
CA LEU A 345 32.10 20.89 -1.25
C LEU A 345 32.48 21.74 -0.03
N ASP A 346 31.54 22.47 0.57
CA ASP A 346 31.81 23.15 1.84
C ASP A 346 32.06 22.09 2.94
N PRO A 347 33.19 22.14 3.67
CA PRO A 347 33.53 21.12 4.67
C PRO A 347 32.52 20.96 5.80
N LYS A 348 31.83 22.05 6.19
CA LYS A 348 30.83 21.97 7.26
C LYS A 348 29.59 21.27 6.75
N GLU A 349 29.14 21.63 5.55
CA GLU A 349 27.96 21.01 4.94
C GLU A 349 28.23 19.56 4.53
N PHE A 350 29.39 19.24 3.95
CA PHE A 350 29.73 17.90 3.46
C PHE A 350 29.92 16.86 4.57
N SER A 351 30.15 17.31 5.80
CA SER A 351 30.16 16.44 6.98
C SER A 351 28.77 15.88 7.31
N ASN A 352 27.69 16.48 6.80
CA ASN A 352 26.34 15.97 6.88
C ASN A 352 26.13 14.86 5.83
N ARG A 353 25.65 13.69 6.28
CA ARG A 353 25.40 12.53 5.43
C ARG A 353 24.39 12.80 4.33
N GLU A 354 23.28 13.44 4.65
CA GLU A 354 22.24 13.76 3.68
C GLU A 354 22.78 14.72 2.61
N TRP A 355 23.58 15.70 3.03
CA TRP A 355 24.20 16.65 2.10
C TRP A 355 25.15 15.96 1.13
N HIS A 356 26.07 15.11 1.60
CA HIS A 356 26.97 14.43 0.67
C HIS A 356 26.23 13.42 -0.21
N MET A 357 25.15 12.80 0.26
CA MET A 357 24.34 11.90 -0.56
C MET A 357 23.58 12.67 -1.62
N SER A 358 23.06 13.85 -1.27
CA SER A 358 22.45 14.79 -2.21
C SER A 358 23.47 15.25 -3.26
N PHE A 359 24.70 15.58 -2.84
CA PHE A 359 25.80 15.90 -3.75
C PHE A 359 26.13 14.75 -4.69
N LEU A 360 26.31 13.53 -4.19
CA LEU A 360 26.63 12.37 -5.03
C LEU A 360 25.49 12.06 -6.00
N GLY A 361 24.23 12.19 -5.56
CA GLY A 361 23.06 12.09 -6.43
C GLY A 361 23.09 13.15 -7.53
N ALA A 362 23.32 14.41 -7.18
CA ALA A 362 23.37 15.53 -8.12
C ALA A 362 24.56 15.41 -9.09
N LEU A 363 25.73 14.98 -8.60
CA LEU A 363 26.93 14.72 -9.39
C LEU A 363 26.72 13.55 -10.35
N GLY A 364 26.10 12.46 -9.88
CA GLY A 364 25.77 11.29 -10.68
C GLY A 364 24.69 11.55 -11.74
N ARG A 365 23.81 12.54 -11.54
CA ARG A 365 22.83 13.03 -12.54
C ARG A 365 23.42 14.09 -13.49
N SER A 366 24.53 14.73 -13.10
CA SER A 366 25.16 15.79 -13.89
C SER A 366 25.79 15.27 -15.18
N ARG A 367 25.10 15.50 -16.31
CA ARG A 367 25.55 15.13 -17.67
C ARG A 367 26.88 15.76 -18.08
N VAL A 368 27.25 16.88 -17.48
CA VAL A 368 28.51 17.59 -17.76
C VAL A 368 29.70 16.89 -17.11
N TRP A 369 29.50 16.28 -15.94
CA TRP A 369 30.58 15.76 -15.09
C TRP A 369 30.66 14.24 -15.13
N VAL A 370 29.53 13.54 -15.01
CA VAL A 370 29.45 12.08 -14.94
C VAL A 370 28.63 11.52 -16.10
N ARG A 371 29.22 10.56 -16.82
CA ARG A 371 28.53 9.73 -17.79
C ARG A 371 28.29 8.35 -17.18
N ARG A 372 27.10 8.15 -16.64
CA ARG A 372 26.67 6.93 -15.94
C ARG A 372 26.99 5.66 -16.76
N GLY A 373 27.52 4.63 -16.12
CA GLY A 373 27.93 3.38 -16.78
C GLY A 373 29.15 3.50 -17.71
N ASN A 374 29.80 4.67 -17.78
CA ASN A 374 30.97 4.86 -18.64
C ASN A 374 31.91 5.94 -18.07
N SER A 375 32.76 5.51 -17.15
CA SER A 375 33.83 6.28 -16.53
C SER A 375 34.82 6.84 -17.55
N ALA A 376 35.17 6.08 -18.58
CA ALA A 376 36.11 6.48 -19.63
C ALA A 376 35.65 7.74 -20.40
N GLN A 377 34.35 7.94 -20.51
CA GLN A 377 33.76 9.11 -21.18
C GLN A 377 33.31 10.21 -20.23
N SER A 378 33.46 10.03 -18.91
CA SER A 378 33.09 11.01 -17.89
C SER A 378 34.11 12.13 -17.79
N ARG A 379 33.65 13.38 -17.77
CA ARG A 379 34.54 14.55 -17.63
C ARG A 379 35.24 14.56 -16.28
N LEU A 380 34.55 14.15 -15.21
CA LEU A 380 35.14 14.00 -13.88
C LEU A 380 36.42 13.16 -13.94
N MET A 381 36.37 11.99 -14.59
CA MET A 381 37.54 11.14 -14.76
C MET A 381 38.65 11.80 -15.58
N LYS A 382 38.31 12.51 -16.66
CA LYS A 382 39.31 13.25 -17.46
C LYS A 382 40.03 14.33 -16.66
N GLU A 383 39.32 15.03 -15.77
CA GLU A 383 39.89 16.09 -14.93
C GLU A 383 40.77 15.53 -13.80
N LEU A 384 40.51 14.29 -13.35
CA LEU A 384 41.31 13.57 -12.34
C LEU A 384 42.60 12.94 -12.92
N MET A 385 42.60 12.62 -14.22
CA MET A 385 43.72 11.96 -14.91
C MET A 385 44.76 12.97 -15.44
N TRP A 386 45.90 12.47 -15.92
CA TRP A 386 46.99 13.28 -16.49
C TRP A 386 46.49 14.27 -17.55
N GLY A 387 46.80 15.55 -17.37
CA GLY A 387 46.35 16.66 -18.22
C GLY A 387 45.05 17.35 -17.78
N GLY A 388 44.36 16.80 -16.77
CA GLY A 388 43.19 17.40 -16.13
C GLY A 388 43.54 18.41 -15.03
N LYS A 389 42.62 19.31 -14.70
CA LYS A 389 42.86 20.36 -13.69
C LYS A 389 42.95 19.83 -12.26
N MET A 390 42.49 18.61 -12.02
CA MET A 390 42.53 17.92 -10.73
C MET A 390 43.56 16.78 -10.74
N PHE A 391 44.47 16.75 -11.72
CA PHE A 391 45.53 15.76 -11.76
C PHE A 391 46.38 15.81 -10.48
N GLY A 392 46.55 14.66 -9.84
CA GLY A 392 47.35 14.50 -8.62
C GLY A 392 46.62 14.83 -7.31
N SER A 393 45.35 15.24 -7.34
CA SER A 393 44.56 15.43 -6.11
C SER A 393 43.96 14.11 -5.56
N PHE A 394 43.88 13.07 -6.40
CA PHE A 394 43.43 11.73 -6.05
C PHE A 394 44.54 10.72 -6.33
N THR A 395 44.66 9.71 -5.47
CA THR A 395 45.52 8.54 -5.67
C THR A 395 44.91 7.60 -6.72
N GLU A 396 45.71 6.68 -7.25
CA GLU A 396 45.24 5.69 -8.22
C GLU A 396 44.08 4.85 -7.69
N GLN A 397 44.14 4.44 -6.41
CA GLN A 397 43.08 3.67 -5.76
C GLN A 397 41.78 4.49 -5.61
N GLU A 398 41.88 5.75 -5.22
CA GLU A 398 40.71 6.65 -5.11
C GLU A 398 40.07 6.92 -6.47
N VAL A 399 40.89 7.07 -7.53
CA VAL A 399 40.39 7.19 -8.91
C VAL A 399 39.65 5.91 -9.33
N GLU A 400 40.13 4.73 -8.95
CA GLU A 400 39.45 3.46 -9.21
C GLU A 400 38.12 3.34 -8.46
N VAL A 401 38.03 3.84 -7.23
CA VAL A 401 36.77 3.93 -6.48
C VAL A 401 35.74 4.79 -7.23
N VAL A 402 36.13 5.97 -7.69
CA VAL A 402 35.25 6.85 -8.50
C VAL A 402 34.90 6.21 -9.84
N ARG A 403 35.84 5.48 -10.46
CA ARG A 403 35.63 4.74 -11.71
C ARG A 403 34.53 3.68 -11.56
N ARG A 404 34.69 2.78 -10.58
CA ARG A 404 33.72 1.71 -10.28
C ARG A 404 32.34 2.26 -9.97
N TRP A 405 32.27 3.35 -9.19
CA TRP A 405 31.01 4.03 -8.93
C TRP A 405 30.35 4.50 -10.21
N ILE A 406 31.05 5.27 -11.05
CA ILE A 406 30.49 5.76 -12.31
C ILE A 406 30.03 4.62 -13.20
N ASP A 407 30.82 3.55 -13.32
CA ASP A 407 30.48 2.39 -14.15
C ASP A 407 29.29 1.58 -13.57
N GLY A 408 29.15 1.55 -12.24
CA GLY A 408 28.00 0.96 -11.54
C GLY A 408 26.70 1.76 -11.70
N LEU A 409 26.76 3.06 -11.99
CA LEU A 409 25.57 3.91 -12.19
C LEU A 409 24.73 3.52 -13.43
N GLY A 410 25.25 2.67 -14.31
CA GLY A 410 24.59 2.25 -15.55
C GLY A 410 24.48 0.73 -15.71
N GLY A 411 24.31 0.00 -14.60
CA GLY A 411 24.16 -1.46 -14.60
C GLY A 411 23.08 -1.99 -15.55
N PRO A 412 23.08 -3.31 -15.84
CA PRO A 412 22.04 -3.92 -16.68
C PRO A 412 20.65 -3.60 -16.14
N ARG A 413 19.64 -3.59 -17.02
CA ARG A 413 18.24 -3.56 -16.56
C ARG A 413 18.05 -4.70 -15.54
N PRO A 414 17.46 -4.44 -14.37
CA PRO A 414 17.17 -5.51 -13.42
C PRO A 414 16.37 -6.58 -14.16
N ASP A 415 16.81 -7.82 -14.07
CA ASP A 415 16.02 -8.98 -14.48
C ASP A 415 15.31 -9.54 -13.23
N SER A 416 14.44 -10.53 -13.41
CA SER A 416 13.73 -11.14 -12.29
C SER A 416 14.55 -12.20 -11.54
N THR A 417 15.80 -12.47 -11.97
CA THR A 417 16.57 -13.64 -11.54
C THR A 417 16.92 -13.58 -10.06
N ALA A 418 17.33 -12.41 -9.55
CA ALA A 418 17.71 -12.27 -8.15
C ALA A 418 16.53 -12.55 -7.19
N TYR A 419 15.33 -12.05 -7.52
CA TYR A 419 14.12 -12.38 -6.76
C TYR A 419 13.84 -13.88 -6.76
N TRP A 420 13.77 -14.52 -7.94
CA TRP A 420 13.45 -15.94 -8.06
C TRP A 420 14.44 -16.84 -7.34
N ALA A 421 15.74 -16.55 -7.49
CA ALA A 421 16.80 -17.25 -6.78
C ALA A 421 16.67 -17.07 -5.26
N PHE A 422 16.37 -15.86 -4.78
CA PHE A 422 16.25 -15.58 -3.35
C PHE A 422 15.06 -16.31 -2.71
N VAL A 423 13.89 -16.29 -3.35
CA VAL A 423 12.70 -16.96 -2.81
C VAL A 423 12.68 -18.46 -3.11
N ASN A 424 13.60 -18.95 -3.95
CA ASN A 424 13.70 -20.34 -4.42
C ASN A 424 12.38 -20.81 -5.07
N ARG A 425 11.87 -20.03 -6.04
CA ARG A 425 10.68 -20.32 -6.85
C ARG A 425 10.97 -20.10 -8.33
N GLU A 426 10.22 -20.78 -9.18
CA GLU A 426 10.27 -20.59 -10.62
C GLU A 426 9.14 -19.63 -11.09
N PRO A 427 9.36 -18.83 -12.16
CA PRO A 427 8.35 -17.91 -12.69
C PRO A 427 7.01 -18.57 -13.02
N ASP A 428 7.03 -19.80 -13.56
CA ASP A 428 5.85 -20.55 -14.00
C ASP A 428 4.93 -21.01 -12.85
N GLN A 429 5.41 -20.92 -11.61
CA GLN A 429 4.61 -21.25 -10.41
C GLN A 429 3.63 -20.14 -10.03
N LEU A 430 3.76 -18.95 -10.64
CA LEU A 430 2.74 -17.91 -10.55
C LEU A 430 1.68 -18.20 -11.60
N ALA A 431 0.66 -19.00 -11.26
CA ALA A 431 -0.45 -19.09 -12.18
C ALA A 431 -1.01 -17.67 -12.40
N LEU A 432 -1.54 -17.41 -13.59
CA LEU A 432 -2.47 -16.31 -13.79
C LEU A 432 -3.75 -16.73 -13.04
N HIS A 433 -3.73 -16.76 -11.71
CA HIS A 433 -4.91 -17.08 -10.94
C HIS A 433 -5.88 -15.94 -11.17
N SER A 434 -6.86 -16.29 -12.00
CA SER A 434 -8.13 -15.63 -12.28
C SER A 434 -8.45 -14.63 -11.17
N CYS A 435 -8.15 -13.35 -11.40
CA CYS A 435 -9.11 -12.32 -11.01
C CYS A 435 -10.40 -12.81 -11.63
N VAL A 436 -11.28 -13.45 -10.84
CA VAL A 436 -12.39 -14.29 -11.32
C VAL A 436 -12.85 -13.76 -12.66
N SER A 437 -12.39 -14.44 -13.73
CA SER A 437 -12.49 -13.94 -15.09
C SER A 437 -13.91 -13.49 -15.28
N ALA A 438 -14.10 -12.17 -15.36
CA ALA A 438 -15.41 -11.57 -15.54
C ALA A 438 -15.98 -12.16 -16.83
N ALA A 439 -16.85 -13.16 -16.70
CA ALA A 439 -17.60 -13.70 -17.81
C ALA A 439 -18.33 -12.55 -18.50
N SER A 440 -18.49 -12.64 -19.82
CA SER A 440 -19.12 -11.70 -20.76
C SER A 440 -20.13 -10.68 -20.16
N ASP A 441 -20.05 -9.41 -20.57
CA ASP A 441 -21.02 -8.32 -20.25
C ASP A 441 -22.48 -8.63 -20.65
N ALA A 442 -22.71 -9.73 -21.37
CA ALA A 442 -24.03 -10.09 -21.88
C ALA A 442 -25.07 -10.47 -20.81
N ALA A 443 -24.69 -10.87 -19.59
CA ALA A 443 -25.65 -11.36 -18.59
C ALA A 443 -26.37 -10.24 -17.81
N PHE A 444 -25.70 -9.10 -17.55
CA PHE A 444 -26.26 -8.01 -16.72
C PHE A 444 -27.53 -7.36 -17.33
N PRO A 445 -27.57 -7.04 -18.65
CA PRO A 445 -28.80 -6.50 -19.26
C PRO A 445 -29.98 -7.48 -19.22
N THR A 446 -29.71 -8.79 -19.10
CA THR A 446 -30.75 -9.83 -19.13
C THR A 446 -31.46 -10.00 -17.78
N LEU A 447 -30.78 -9.64 -16.67
CA LEU A 447 -31.35 -9.65 -15.32
C LEU A 447 -32.09 -8.35 -14.98
N CYS A 448 -31.77 -7.26 -15.70
CA CYS A 448 -32.38 -5.95 -15.52
C CYS A 448 -33.61 -5.81 -16.42
N VAL A 449 -34.74 -6.39 -16.03
CA VAL A 449 -36.02 -6.12 -16.72
C VAL A 449 -36.44 -4.67 -16.41
N PRO A 450 -36.73 -3.83 -17.42
CA PRO A 450 -37.34 -2.53 -17.20
C PRO A 450 -38.70 -2.72 -16.53
N SER A 451 -38.85 -2.23 -15.32
CA SER A 451 -40.13 -2.09 -14.62
C SER A 451 -40.29 -0.62 -14.23
N ASP A 452 -41.52 -0.19 -13.92
CA ASP A 452 -41.75 1.12 -13.33
C ASP A 452 -40.89 1.25 -12.06
N LEU A 453 -39.92 2.16 -12.10
CA LEU A 453 -39.03 2.39 -10.97
C LEU A 453 -39.82 3.11 -9.87
N PRO A 454 -39.68 2.69 -8.60
CA PRO A 454 -40.38 3.36 -7.51
C PRO A 454 -39.86 4.80 -7.37
N ALA A 455 -40.74 5.71 -6.96
CA ALA A 455 -40.42 7.12 -6.78
C ALA A 455 -39.38 7.38 -5.66
N ALA A 456 -39.12 6.39 -4.81
CA ALA A 456 -38.14 6.44 -3.73
C ALA A 456 -37.53 5.04 -3.48
N LEU A 457 -36.35 5.01 -2.86
CA LEU A 457 -35.71 3.77 -2.42
C LEU A 457 -36.64 2.98 -1.48
N PRO A 458 -36.93 1.69 -1.75
CA PRO A 458 -37.79 0.90 -0.88
C PRO A 458 -37.19 0.66 0.52
N PRO A 459 -38.04 0.48 1.55
CA PRO A 459 -37.56 0.08 2.87
C PRO A 459 -36.93 -1.32 2.83
N ILE A 460 -36.02 -1.58 3.76
CA ILE A 460 -35.36 -2.89 3.91
C ILE A 460 -36.43 -3.97 4.13
N ARG A 461 -36.47 -4.97 3.23
CA ARG A 461 -37.39 -6.11 3.30
C ARG A 461 -36.70 -7.31 3.94
N ARG A 462 -37.33 -7.91 4.96
CA ARG A 462 -36.84 -9.14 5.60
C ARG A 462 -37.48 -10.36 4.93
N PRO A 463 -36.70 -11.28 4.34
CA PRO A 463 -37.23 -12.55 3.86
C PRO A 463 -37.70 -13.42 5.04
N ALA A 464 -38.64 -14.34 4.79
CA ALA A 464 -39.17 -15.26 5.79
C ALA A 464 -38.23 -16.46 5.97
N ILE A 465 -37.17 -16.30 6.78
CA ILE A 465 -36.20 -17.36 7.08
C ILE A 465 -36.27 -17.65 8.59
N ARG A 466 -36.80 -18.82 8.97
CA ARG A 466 -36.89 -19.27 10.37
C ARG A 466 -35.84 -20.33 10.66
N ALA A 467 -35.60 -21.24 9.72
CA ALA A 467 -34.64 -22.33 9.87
C ALA A 467 -34.15 -22.82 8.49
N VAL A 468 -33.28 -23.84 8.49
CA VAL A 468 -32.62 -24.34 7.28
C VAL A 468 -33.59 -24.87 6.23
N GLN A 469 -34.73 -25.43 6.64
CA GLN A 469 -35.75 -25.95 5.72
C GLN A 469 -36.44 -24.86 4.88
N ASP A 470 -36.29 -23.58 5.24
CA ASP A 470 -36.83 -22.49 4.45
C ASP A 470 -35.89 -22.09 3.30
N LEU A 471 -34.73 -22.76 3.15
CA LEU A 471 -33.64 -22.35 2.27
C LEU A 471 -33.28 -23.39 1.22
N ARG A 472 -33.06 -22.90 0.00
CA ARG A 472 -32.26 -23.59 -1.02
C ARG A 472 -30.79 -23.52 -0.61
N VAL A 473 -30.36 -24.48 0.20
CA VAL A 473 -29.07 -24.46 0.93
C VAL A 473 -27.87 -24.10 0.06
N SER A 474 -27.66 -24.77 -1.08
CA SER A 474 -26.49 -24.51 -1.96
C SER A 474 -26.48 -23.06 -2.46
N ARG A 475 -27.63 -22.59 -2.94
CA ARG A 475 -27.80 -21.23 -3.45
C ARG A 475 -27.66 -20.17 -2.37
N PHE A 476 -28.22 -20.41 -1.18
CA PHE A 476 -28.06 -19.53 -0.02
C PHE A 476 -26.58 -19.35 0.33
N PHE A 477 -25.81 -20.43 0.45
CA PHE A 477 -24.39 -20.32 0.78
C PHE A 477 -23.59 -19.66 -0.35
N GLY A 478 -23.88 -19.98 -1.61
CA GLY A 478 -23.28 -19.31 -2.76
C GLY A 478 -23.45 -17.79 -2.69
N ILE A 479 -24.66 -17.30 -2.44
CA ILE A 479 -24.95 -15.87 -2.32
C ILE A 479 -24.40 -15.27 -1.02
N TRP A 480 -24.49 -15.99 0.11
CA TRP A 480 -23.97 -15.53 1.41
C TRP A 480 -22.47 -15.26 1.36
N PHE A 481 -21.70 -16.16 0.76
CA PHE A 481 -20.26 -15.97 0.63
C PHE A 481 -19.88 -15.05 -0.53
N MET A 482 -20.79 -14.74 -1.46
CA MET A 482 -20.50 -13.83 -2.58
C MET A 482 -20.73 -12.36 -2.23
N HIS A 483 -21.88 -12.02 -1.64
CA HIS A 483 -22.30 -10.63 -1.47
C HIS A 483 -21.37 -9.72 -0.63
N PRO A 484 -20.48 -10.20 0.27
CA PRO A 484 -19.54 -9.32 0.94
C PRO A 484 -18.57 -8.60 -0.02
N CYS A 485 -18.37 -9.09 -1.26
CA CYS A 485 -17.50 -8.41 -2.23
C CYS A 485 -17.98 -7.03 -2.66
N LEU A 486 -19.28 -6.73 -2.54
CA LEU A 486 -19.94 -5.67 -3.30
C LEU A 486 -19.25 -4.30 -3.25
N LEU A 487 -18.70 -3.93 -2.09
CA LEU A 487 -18.11 -2.62 -1.88
C LEU A 487 -16.65 -2.66 -1.39
N GLU A 488 -16.06 -3.86 -1.21
CA GLU A 488 -14.73 -4.01 -0.60
C GLU A 488 -13.61 -3.31 -1.41
N THR A 489 -13.73 -3.30 -2.74
CA THR A 489 -12.74 -2.71 -3.66
C THR A 489 -12.88 -1.21 -3.82
N ALA A 490 -14.00 -0.61 -3.42
CA ALA A 490 -14.27 0.82 -3.59
C ALA A 490 -13.30 1.70 -2.75
N ILE A 491 -12.79 1.15 -1.65
CA ILE A 491 -11.84 1.82 -0.75
C ILE A 491 -10.38 1.44 -1.01
N ALA A 492 -10.11 0.49 -1.91
CA ALA A 492 -8.78 -0.13 -2.09
C ALA A 492 -7.66 0.85 -2.47
N VAL A 493 -8.02 2.01 -3.04
CA VAL A 493 -7.07 3.08 -3.37
C VAL A 493 -7.27 4.24 -2.38
N PRO A 494 -6.36 4.45 -1.41
CA PRO A 494 -6.52 5.44 -0.34
C PRO A 494 -6.82 6.86 -0.83
N SER A 495 -6.19 7.27 -1.93
CA SER A 495 -6.38 8.59 -2.51
C SER A 495 -7.81 8.86 -3.00
N ARG A 496 -8.56 7.80 -3.35
CA ARG A 496 -9.98 7.83 -3.71
C ARG A 496 -10.89 7.65 -2.49
N ALA A 497 -10.38 7.01 -1.44
CA ALA A 497 -11.10 6.81 -0.18
C ALA A 497 -11.05 8.03 0.78
N ALA A 498 -10.22 9.03 0.48
CA ALA A 498 -10.04 10.25 1.27
C ALA A 498 -11.18 11.28 1.11
N ASN A 499 -12.43 10.86 1.34
CA ASN A 499 -13.61 11.73 1.37
C ASN A 499 -14.70 11.18 2.31
N LEU A 500 -15.72 12.00 2.60
CA LEU A 500 -16.80 11.66 3.53
C LEU A 500 -17.62 10.44 3.10
N HIS A 501 -17.92 10.28 1.80
CA HIS A 501 -18.67 9.12 1.29
C HIS A 501 -17.93 7.82 1.57
N MET A 502 -16.63 7.79 1.33
CA MET A 502 -15.81 6.59 1.50
C MET A 502 -15.48 6.32 2.97
N ALA A 503 -15.41 7.34 3.81
CA ALA A 503 -15.32 7.19 5.26
C ALA A 503 -16.60 6.53 5.83
N CYS A 504 -17.78 6.93 5.36
CA CYS A 504 -19.03 6.26 5.67
C CYS A 504 -19.02 4.79 5.20
N LEU A 505 -18.52 4.53 3.99
CA LEU A 505 -18.44 3.19 3.44
C LEU A 505 -17.50 2.28 4.24
N LEU A 506 -16.37 2.83 4.71
CA LEU A 506 -15.41 2.10 5.51
C LEU A 506 -16.05 1.57 6.81
N LYS A 507 -16.93 2.33 7.47
CA LYS A 507 -17.66 1.85 8.67
C LYS A 507 -18.53 0.62 8.38
N LEU A 508 -19.17 0.58 7.19
CA LEU A 508 -19.90 -0.59 6.73
C LEU A 508 -18.96 -1.79 6.56
N ILE A 509 -17.86 -1.63 5.83
CA ILE A 509 -16.95 -2.74 5.54
C ILE A 509 -16.29 -3.24 6.84
N ARG A 510 -15.98 -2.34 7.78
CA ARG A 510 -15.52 -2.67 9.13
C ARG A 510 -16.52 -3.57 9.86
N ALA A 511 -17.81 -3.21 9.84
CA ALA A 511 -18.86 -4.04 10.43
C ALA A 511 -18.92 -5.42 9.75
N GLN A 512 -18.90 -5.46 8.41
CA GLN A 512 -18.95 -6.72 7.65
C GLN A 512 -17.77 -7.65 7.94
N ASN A 513 -16.58 -7.10 8.21
CA ASN A 513 -15.38 -7.84 8.60
C ASN A 513 -15.35 -8.19 10.11
N GLY A 514 -16.40 -7.85 10.85
CA GLY A 514 -16.51 -8.15 12.28
C GLY A 514 -15.52 -7.34 13.12
N LEU A 515 -15.13 -6.16 12.67
CA LEU A 515 -14.29 -5.24 13.42
C LEU A 515 -15.16 -4.40 14.35
N GLY A 516 -14.56 -3.87 15.41
CA GLY A 516 -15.26 -3.04 16.38
C GLY A 516 -15.97 -1.84 15.80
N LYS A 517 -16.98 -1.37 16.54
CA LYS A 517 -17.53 -0.04 16.30
C LYS A 517 -16.43 0.97 16.57
N GLU A 518 -16.42 2.02 15.75
CA GLU A 518 -15.43 3.07 15.76
C GLU A 518 -15.40 3.73 17.15
N GLY A 519 -14.23 3.65 17.82
CA GLY A 519 -14.06 4.07 19.21
C GLY A 519 -13.83 5.57 19.37
N SER A 520 -13.38 5.97 20.57
CA SER A 520 -13.07 7.38 20.92
C SER A 520 -11.82 7.94 20.20
N GLY A 521 -11.24 7.22 19.24
CA GLY A 521 -10.00 7.59 18.55
C GLY A 521 -8.72 7.06 19.20
N VAL A 522 -8.80 5.97 19.96
CA VAL A 522 -7.63 5.26 20.49
C VAL A 522 -7.31 4.08 19.56
N ALA A 523 -6.20 4.18 18.85
CA ALA A 523 -5.67 3.14 17.97
C ALA A 523 -4.81 2.12 18.73
N GLY A 524 -4.71 0.89 18.21
CA GLY A 524 -3.75 -0.10 18.68
C GLY A 524 -4.25 -1.56 18.69
N MET A 525 -3.63 -2.39 19.51
CA MET A 525 -3.78 -3.86 19.49
C MET A 525 -5.14 -4.42 19.97
N ASP A 526 -6.09 -3.58 20.38
CA ASP A 526 -7.36 -4.07 20.94
C ASP A 526 -8.16 -4.88 19.92
N GLU A 527 -8.17 -4.43 18.66
CA GLU A 527 -8.89 -5.15 17.60
C GLU A 527 -8.22 -6.49 17.26
N VAL A 528 -6.88 -6.54 17.25
CA VAL A 528 -6.12 -7.79 17.07
C VAL A 528 -6.41 -8.81 18.17
N LYS A 529 -6.73 -8.35 19.39
CA LYS A 529 -7.04 -9.21 20.54
C LYS A 529 -8.50 -9.70 20.58
N ARG A 530 -9.37 -9.25 19.66
CA ARG A 530 -10.78 -9.66 19.59
C ARG A 530 -10.95 -11.00 18.86
N LEU A 531 -10.39 -12.05 19.43
CA LEU A 531 -10.35 -13.39 18.81
C LEU A 531 -11.74 -13.99 18.53
N GLU A 532 -12.74 -13.63 19.33
CA GLU A 532 -14.10 -14.15 19.20
C GLU A 532 -14.97 -13.38 18.19
N ALA A 533 -14.49 -12.24 17.68
CA ALA A 533 -15.26 -11.39 16.78
C ALA A 533 -15.35 -11.99 15.37
N ALA A 534 -16.58 -12.15 14.87
CA ALA A 534 -16.87 -12.74 13.56
C ALA A 534 -17.50 -11.70 12.63
N GLY A 535 -17.05 -11.66 11.37
CA GLY A 535 -17.72 -10.95 10.28
C GLY A 535 -18.71 -11.85 9.54
N LEU A 536 -19.23 -11.35 8.42
CA LEU A 536 -20.20 -12.07 7.59
C LEU A 536 -19.64 -13.41 7.08
N VAL A 537 -18.36 -13.44 6.69
CA VAL A 537 -17.71 -14.68 6.21
C VAL A 537 -17.60 -15.68 7.36
N GLU A 538 -17.09 -15.28 8.53
CA GLU A 538 -16.91 -16.17 9.67
C GLU A 538 -18.26 -16.71 10.21
N LEU A 539 -19.30 -15.88 10.23
CA LEU A 539 -20.67 -16.32 10.54
C LEU A 539 -21.20 -17.30 9.49
N GLY A 540 -20.89 -17.06 8.21
CA GLY A 540 -21.16 -17.99 7.11
C GLY A 540 -20.51 -19.36 7.32
N LEU A 541 -19.25 -19.39 7.74
CA LEU A 541 -18.53 -20.65 8.03
C LEU A 541 -19.18 -21.41 9.19
N ARG A 542 -19.63 -20.71 10.24
CA ARG A 542 -20.36 -21.31 11.37
C ARG A 542 -21.67 -21.95 10.88
N MET A 543 -22.46 -21.22 10.10
CA MET A 543 -23.70 -21.73 9.50
C MET A 543 -23.43 -22.93 8.58
N ALA A 544 -22.44 -22.83 7.69
CA ALA A 544 -22.09 -23.89 6.75
C ALA A 544 -21.64 -25.17 7.48
N THR A 545 -20.85 -25.04 8.54
CA THR A 545 -20.43 -26.18 9.37
C THR A 545 -21.64 -26.84 10.03
N ALA A 546 -22.55 -26.05 10.61
CA ALA A 546 -23.74 -26.58 11.28
C ALA A 546 -24.71 -27.28 10.30
N VAL A 547 -24.86 -26.75 9.08
CA VAL A 547 -25.82 -27.25 8.08
C VAL A 547 -25.25 -28.37 7.22
N ARG A 548 -23.99 -28.24 6.76
CA ARG A 548 -23.36 -29.15 5.78
C ARG A 548 -22.38 -30.14 6.43
N GLY A 549 -22.08 -29.98 7.72
CA GLY A 549 -21.10 -30.79 8.44
C GLY A 549 -19.64 -30.39 8.22
N ALA A 550 -19.35 -29.49 7.28
CA ALA A 550 -18.01 -28.96 7.02
C ALA A 550 -18.07 -27.51 6.50
N ALA A 551 -17.08 -26.70 6.90
CA ALA A 551 -16.89 -25.36 6.35
C ALA A 551 -16.20 -25.42 4.97
N PRO A 552 -16.57 -24.53 4.03
CA PRO A 552 -15.76 -24.32 2.82
C PRO A 552 -14.38 -23.78 3.19
N GLY A 553 -13.38 -24.04 2.36
CA GLY A 553 -12.02 -23.49 2.48
C GLY A 553 -11.84 -22.18 1.70
N CYS A 554 -12.61 -21.99 0.63
CA CYS A 554 -12.59 -20.78 -0.19
C CYS A 554 -13.94 -20.54 -0.89
N LEU A 555 -14.06 -19.40 -1.57
CA LEU A 555 -15.27 -19.05 -2.32
C LEU A 555 -15.61 -20.07 -3.41
N ALA A 556 -14.61 -20.67 -4.07
CA ALA A 556 -14.84 -21.65 -5.13
C ALA A 556 -15.56 -22.92 -4.64
N ASP A 557 -15.50 -23.24 -3.34
CA ASP A 557 -16.14 -24.42 -2.75
C ASP A 557 -17.67 -24.28 -2.60
N VAL A 558 -18.20 -23.07 -2.77
CA VAL A 558 -19.63 -22.73 -2.61
C VAL A 558 -20.26 -22.08 -3.84
N VAL A 559 -19.47 -21.80 -4.88
CA VAL A 559 -19.97 -21.26 -6.14
C VAL A 559 -20.37 -22.41 -7.06
N GLU A 560 -21.63 -22.41 -7.49
CA GLU A 560 -22.16 -23.36 -8.47
C GLU A 560 -21.60 -23.04 -9.87
N ALA A 561 -21.46 -24.06 -10.72
CA ALA A 561 -21.12 -23.85 -12.13
C ALA A 561 -22.20 -23.00 -12.81
N ASP A 562 -21.78 -22.00 -13.59
CA ASP A 562 -22.67 -21.05 -14.29
C ASP A 562 -23.66 -20.29 -13.37
N ALA A 563 -23.30 -20.11 -12.09
CA ALA A 563 -24.09 -19.35 -11.13
C ALA A 563 -24.40 -17.92 -11.61
N ASP A 564 -25.69 -17.58 -11.71
CA ASP A 564 -26.16 -16.23 -12.05
C ASP A 564 -25.65 -15.17 -11.06
N TYR A 565 -25.53 -15.51 -9.78
CA TYR A 565 -25.00 -14.65 -8.72
C TYR A 565 -23.49 -14.37 -8.84
N ALA A 566 -22.75 -15.03 -9.75
CA ALA A 566 -21.37 -14.64 -10.08
C ALA A 566 -21.28 -13.23 -10.67
N VAL A 567 -22.39 -12.67 -11.17
CA VAL A 567 -22.47 -11.27 -11.60
C VAL A 567 -22.13 -10.28 -10.47
N LEU A 568 -22.32 -10.66 -9.19
CA LEU A 568 -22.00 -9.79 -8.05
C LEU A 568 -20.51 -9.47 -7.98
N LEU A 569 -19.62 -10.47 -8.14
CA LEU A 569 -18.17 -10.25 -8.22
C LEU A 569 -17.78 -9.36 -9.39
N LYS A 570 -18.46 -9.53 -10.51
CA LYS A 570 -18.21 -8.73 -11.71
C LYS A 570 -18.54 -7.26 -11.47
N LEU A 571 -19.72 -6.97 -10.92
CA LEU A 571 -20.09 -5.59 -10.56
C LEU A 571 -19.11 -5.01 -9.54
N ALA A 572 -18.73 -5.80 -8.53
CA ALA A 572 -17.76 -5.43 -7.52
C ALA A 572 -16.33 -5.23 -8.05
N SER A 573 -16.01 -5.74 -9.24
CA SER A 573 -14.71 -5.49 -9.89
C SER A 573 -14.60 -4.10 -10.53
N SER A 574 -15.72 -3.38 -10.67
CA SER A 574 -15.77 -2.02 -11.21
C SER A 574 -16.62 -1.09 -10.32
N PRO A 575 -16.22 -0.88 -9.05
CA PRO A 575 -17.00 -0.15 -8.08
C PRO A 575 -17.27 1.31 -8.48
N LYS A 576 -16.36 1.99 -9.19
CA LYS A 576 -16.59 3.37 -9.67
C LYS A 576 -17.70 3.41 -10.71
N ARG A 577 -17.73 2.45 -11.65
CA ARG A 577 -18.79 2.37 -12.67
C ARG A 577 -20.15 1.99 -12.09
N HIS A 578 -20.18 1.10 -11.10
CA HIS A 578 -21.41 0.51 -10.57
C HIS A 578 -21.79 1.00 -9.18
N PHE A 579 -21.16 2.07 -8.67
CA PHE A 579 -21.30 2.48 -7.26
C PHE A 579 -22.74 2.58 -6.77
N PRO A 580 -23.68 3.27 -7.46
CA PRO A 580 -25.06 3.37 -6.98
C PRO A 580 -25.79 2.02 -7.00
N VAL A 581 -25.56 1.18 -8.01
CA VAL A 581 -26.11 -0.18 -8.09
C VAL A 581 -25.61 -1.04 -6.93
N LEU A 582 -24.32 -0.95 -6.61
CA LEU A 582 -23.70 -1.69 -5.50
C LEU A 582 -24.28 -1.25 -4.14
N LEU A 583 -24.53 0.05 -3.94
CA LEU A 583 -25.23 0.55 -2.74
C LEU A 583 -26.64 -0.04 -2.63
N GLY A 584 -27.38 -0.09 -3.73
CA GLY A 584 -28.71 -0.71 -3.78
C GLY A 584 -28.69 -2.21 -3.45
N LEU A 585 -27.74 -2.95 -4.04
CA LEU A 585 -27.52 -4.36 -3.75
C LEU A 585 -27.24 -4.59 -2.26
N SER A 586 -26.29 -3.85 -1.70
CA SER A 586 -25.95 -3.93 -0.27
C SER A 586 -27.14 -3.57 0.63
N TRP A 587 -27.95 -2.57 0.25
CA TRP A 587 -29.18 -2.21 0.96
C TRP A 587 -30.18 -3.37 1.06
N ALA A 588 -30.33 -4.17 -0.01
CA ALA A 588 -31.19 -5.35 0.02
C ALA A 588 -30.63 -6.43 0.96
N PHE A 589 -29.31 -6.68 0.94
CA PHE A 589 -28.67 -7.71 1.76
C PHE A 589 -28.76 -7.46 3.27
N VAL A 590 -28.89 -6.21 3.72
CA VAL A 590 -29.21 -5.91 5.13
C VAL A 590 -30.48 -6.65 5.58
N GLY A 591 -31.48 -6.77 4.70
CA GLY A 591 -32.70 -7.51 4.96
C GLY A 591 -32.44 -9.00 5.20
N LEU A 592 -31.56 -9.61 4.41
CA LEU A 592 -31.12 -11.00 4.58
C LEU A 592 -30.41 -11.19 5.92
N HIS A 593 -29.46 -10.30 6.26
CA HIS A 593 -28.76 -10.36 7.53
C HIS A 593 -29.71 -10.26 8.71
N GLN A 594 -30.68 -9.33 8.65
CA GLN A 594 -31.71 -9.20 9.69
C GLN A 594 -32.56 -10.46 9.81
N ALA A 595 -32.93 -11.13 8.71
CA ALA A 595 -33.69 -12.37 8.75
C ALA A 595 -32.87 -13.51 9.38
N VAL A 596 -31.64 -13.72 8.92
CA VAL A 596 -30.74 -14.77 9.45
C VAL A 596 -30.44 -14.56 10.93
N ALA A 597 -30.23 -13.33 11.36
CA ALA A 597 -29.96 -13.00 12.76
C ALA A 597 -31.14 -13.27 13.72
N ASN A 598 -32.35 -13.47 13.18
CA ASN A 598 -33.56 -13.83 13.91
C ASN A 598 -34.03 -15.26 13.60
N SER A 599 -33.15 -16.09 13.03
CA SER A 599 -33.43 -17.49 12.64
C SER A 599 -32.66 -18.50 13.49
N ALA A 600 -32.99 -19.78 13.36
CA ALA A 600 -32.29 -20.89 14.01
C ALA A 600 -30.96 -21.29 13.33
N LEU A 601 -30.48 -20.54 12.32
CA LEU A 601 -29.25 -20.86 11.59
C LEU A 601 -27.97 -20.56 12.38
N LEU A 602 -28.05 -19.66 13.36
CA LEU A 602 -26.95 -19.24 14.23
C LEU A 602 -27.33 -19.46 15.70
N ASP A 603 -26.32 -19.69 16.53
CA ASP A 603 -26.46 -19.67 17.98
C ASP A 603 -26.71 -18.24 18.51
N ALA A 604 -27.02 -18.11 19.80
CA ALA A 604 -27.33 -16.81 20.40
C ALA A 604 -26.18 -15.78 20.25
N GLY A 605 -24.93 -16.25 20.27
CA GLY A 605 -23.75 -15.40 20.06
C GLY A 605 -23.67 -14.88 18.62
N GLY A 606 -23.79 -15.77 17.63
CA GLY A 606 -23.79 -15.41 16.22
C GLY A 606 -24.98 -14.52 15.84
N GLN A 607 -26.16 -14.78 16.39
CA GLN A 607 -27.34 -13.92 16.24
C GLN A 607 -27.09 -12.50 16.77
N ALA A 608 -26.43 -12.37 17.93
CA ALA A 608 -26.10 -11.07 18.50
C ALA A 608 -25.07 -10.31 17.63
N MET A 609 -24.03 -11.00 17.17
CA MET A 609 -23.03 -10.42 16.26
C MET A 609 -23.68 -9.95 14.95
N LEU A 610 -24.49 -10.79 14.30
CA LEU A 610 -25.12 -10.42 13.03
C LEU A 610 -26.15 -9.29 13.18
N ARG A 611 -26.84 -9.19 14.32
CA ARG A 611 -27.72 -8.05 14.63
C ARG A 611 -26.93 -6.74 14.74
N ASP A 612 -25.76 -6.75 15.37
CA ASP A 612 -24.89 -5.57 15.45
C ASP A 612 -24.39 -5.17 14.05
N ILE A 613 -23.90 -6.14 13.27
CA ILE A 613 -23.43 -5.93 11.89
C ILE A 613 -24.54 -5.30 11.04
N ALA A 614 -25.72 -5.93 10.99
CA ALA A 614 -26.84 -5.45 10.18
C ALA A 614 -27.33 -4.04 10.59
N SER A 615 -27.26 -3.70 11.87
CA SER A 615 -27.61 -2.37 12.39
C SER A 615 -26.62 -1.30 11.91
N ARG A 616 -25.32 -1.60 12.00
CA ARG A 616 -24.23 -0.72 11.55
C ARG A 616 -24.22 -0.56 10.04
N GLU A 617 -24.46 -1.64 9.29
CA GLU A 617 -24.60 -1.60 7.84
C GLU A 617 -25.78 -0.73 7.40
N ALA A 618 -26.96 -0.92 8.00
CA ALA A 618 -28.15 -0.12 7.68
C ALA A 618 -27.89 1.38 7.88
N SER A 619 -27.28 1.74 9.02
CA SER A 619 -26.99 3.12 9.37
C SER A 619 -25.98 3.75 8.41
N SER A 620 -24.90 3.02 8.11
CA SER A 620 -23.84 3.49 7.21
C SER A 620 -24.35 3.60 5.76
N LEU A 621 -25.08 2.62 5.24
CA LEU A 621 -25.65 2.71 3.89
C LEU A 621 -26.63 3.87 3.75
N ALA A 622 -27.48 4.10 4.76
CA ALA A 622 -28.43 5.22 4.73
C ALA A 622 -27.69 6.56 4.61
N GLU A 623 -26.61 6.75 5.37
CA GLU A 623 -25.76 7.94 5.29
C GLU A 623 -25.06 8.05 3.93
N CYS A 624 -24.46 6.97 3.42
CA CYS A 624 -23.75 6.95 2.14
C CYS A 624 -24.69 7.23 0.94
N ILE A 625 -25.90 6.68 0.95
CA ILE A 625 -26.94 6.95 -0.07
C ILE A 625 -27.44 8.40 0.06
N ALA A 626 -27.56 8.93 1.28
CA ALA A 626 -27.93 10.33 1.51
C ALA A 626 -26.90 11.30 0.92
N LEU A 627 -25.61 11.05 1.20
CA LEU A 627 -24.51 11.86 0.68
C LEU A 627 -24.45 11.84 -0.85
N SER A 628 -24.95 10.78 -1.49
CA SER A 628 -25.03 10.66 -2.95
C SER A 628 -26.20 11.45 -3.57
N GLY A 629 -27.00 12.16 -2.76
CA GLY A 629 -28.21 12.86 -3.20
C GLY A 629 -29.37 11.95 -3.57
N ALA A 630 -29.24 10.64 -3.31
CA ALA A 630 -30.19 9.61 -3.70
C ALA A 630 -31.27 9.33 -2.63
N MET A 631 -31.11 9.84 -1.41
CA MET A 631 -32.16 9.73 -0.39
C MET A 631 -33.31 10.71 -0.69
N GLY A 632 -34.49 10.18 -1.00
CA GLY A 632 -35.71 10.96 -1.22
C GLY A 632 -35.99 11.35 -2.68
N SER A 633 -35.11 11.02 -3.63
CA SER A 633 -35.35 11.09 -5.07
C SER A 633 -35.04 9.75 -5.73
N ALA A 634 -35.72 9.40 -6.83
CA ALA A 634 -35.49 8.14 -7.52
C ALA A 634 -34.13 8.14 -8.23
N ASN A 635 -33.07 7.71 -7.54
CA ASN A 635 -31.85 7.27 -8.21
C ASN A 635 -32.13 5.87 -8.80
N ALA A 636 -32.35 5.84 -10.12
CA ALA A 636 -32.73 4.64 -10.87
C ALA A 636 -31.76 3.47 -10.62
N ASP A 637 -30.46 3.75 -10.60
CA ASP A 637 -29.40 2.75 -10.43
C ASP A 637 -29.41 2.13 -9.02
N VAL A 638 -29.66 2.93 -7.97
CA VAL A 638 -29.78 2.40 -6.60
C VAL A 638 -31.02 1.51 -6.48
N CYS A 639 -32.15 1.92 -7.07
CA CYS A 639 -33.37 1.11 -7.06
C CYS A 639 -33.22 -0.17 -7.88
N GLU A 640 -32.49 -0.12 -8.99
CA GLU A 640 -32.12 -1.28 -9.80
C GLU A 640 -31.26 -2.26 -9.02
N GLY A 641 -30.21 -1.77 -8.34
CA GLY A 641 -29.39 -2.58 -7.44
C GLY A 641 -30.20 -3.26 -6.34
N PHE A 642 -31.13 -2.52 -5.71
CA PHE A 642 -32.01 -3.08 -4.69
C PHE A 642 -32.93 -4.19 -5.21
N ARG A 643 -33.51 -4.01 -6.40
CA ARG A 643 -34.34 -5.05 -7.05
C ARG A 643 -33.51 -6.29 -7.35
N LEU A 644 -32.31 -6.11 -7.90
CA LEU A 644 -31.40 -7.21 -8.20
C LEU A 644 -31.00 -7.97 -6.93
N GLY A 645 -30.71 -7.26 -5.84
CA GLY A 645 -30.40 -7.86 -4.54
C GLY A 645 -31.60 -8.64 -3.98
N THR A 646 -32.80 -8.07 -4.09
CA THR A 646 -34.04 -8.74 -3.69
C THR A 646 -34.29 -10.01 -4.50
N PHE A 647 -34.05 -9.98 -5.82
CA PHE A 647 -34.13 -11.16 -6.68
C PHE A 647 -33.21 -12.28 -6.19
N PHE A 648 -31.94 -11.97 -5.90
CA PHE A 648 -31.01 -12.96 -5.36
C PHE A 648 -31.46 -13.49 -4.00
N ILE A 649 -31.92 -12.62 -3.09
CA ILE A 649 -32.41 -13.02 -1.77
C ILE A 649 -33.64 -13.93 -1.88
N ASP A 650 -34.64 -13.55 -2.66
CA ASP A 650 -35.87 -14.35 -2.84
C ASP A 650 -35.56 -15.70 -3.48
N SER A 651 -34.56 -15.76 -4.37
CA SER A 651 -34.14 -17.00 -4.99
C SER A 651 -33.47 -18.00 -4.04
N CYS A 652 -33.03 -17.56 -2.85
CA CYS A 652 -32.52 -18.43 -1.79
C CYS A 652 -33.63 -19.16 -1.01
N ILE A 653 -34.87 -18.70 -1.09
CA ILE A 653 -35.96 -19.17 -0.24
C ILE A 653 -36.65 -20.36 -0.92
N GLU A 654 -36.98 -21.40 -0.16
CA GLU A 654 -37.91 -22.43 -0.64
C GLU A 654 -39.31 -21.82 -0.72
N ASN A 655 -39.86 -21.73 -1.93
CA ASN A 655 -41.27 -21.42 -2.09
C ASN A 655 -42.05 -22.62 -1.56
N GLY A 656 -42.52 -22.53 -0.32
CA GLY A 656 -43.63 -23.37 0.10
C GLY A 656 -44.78 -23.07 -0.85
N GLU A 657 -45.19 -24.04 -1.66
CA GLU A 657 -46.59 -24.07 -2.07
C GLU A 657 -47.39 -23.95 -0.79
N LEU A 658 -48.08 -22.82 -0.62
CA LEU A 658 -49.21 -22.72 0.29
C LEU A 658 -50.21 -23.78 -0.18
N LEU A 659 -50.13 -24.98 0.42
CA LEU A 659 -51.19 -25.98 0.38
C LEU A 659 -52.46 -25.42 1.03
#